data_AF-A0A9W8PUP6-F1
#
_entry.id   AF-A0A9W8PUP6-F1
#
_cell.length_a   1.000
_cell.length_b   1.000
_cell.length_c   1.000
_cell.angle_alpha   90.00
_cell.angle_beta   90.00
_cell.angle_gamma   90.00
#
_symmetry.space_group_name_H-M   'P 1'
#
loop_
_entity.id
_entity.type
_entity.pdbx_description
1 polymer ?
#
loop_
_entity_poly.entity_id
_entity_poly.type
_entity_poly.pdbx_seq_one_letter_code
_entity_poly.pdbx_strand_id
1 'polypeptide(L)'
;MSSHKKRRIEGVEEKGMSAIEALKARQRGAAASPTQKTQPTSESEEQPVMSSANRFNLLRKDSSQNAAPKSPRKSAAKDPRLQRGVESPASRSRGTAVAGGNTEPTKSELAGAFHEVKPYSTFRLSKQNHKVKTGGVVEITLPNKERFVVIGSYGIRVIRGEVKLAGATLYPSDTIEWVHAPYCYAVPVLRTAEETKLEFYPDNTARGIRQLGRLSPLFRKMWVAPPEIISAKVTEESTFELIYTPEEASKRSIEDMVPMPAWNKKLSSLVATSRKKASLSTLICGPKSAGKSTFLRLFLNGLLTDRPQAQNSRKVVVLDLDPGQPEYAPAGTVSLVSVNKPNIGTPFTHTSSENSAFKVVRCHSMASVTPASNPDLYLSSAADLFDTYSKHHAGDPLVINTPGWIQGTGLDLLCTLIERIKPHEVLFMSEVGSFDSVDALRAATELAFTELPSQPSKIALRTAAHLRAMQTMSYFHLQDMKPTVANASDTPSRLKWNASPLSFRPPLLVQYSSLNRGVLGLLSYDYQCPPELLADTVNGQIMAAVEIEDARAFSNFTQEETLTEANDSAQVNVDSGNQTWPLVTTSPEGIPLIPNYNDAALDPRYSRTIGLVLLRGIDIKSKTLQLVTPIPLEDFRQIKSKGRSIVLLHGKFDTPSWAYTEELYERAGVDEGNEMMLEAIADMEDNQSEAESEDGDGTGNLEDEDTGYNQPGAKPDMTDRVSDLTEVPWVEVLKGGQRRPIGSRVLRVRRDLGRNKTGD
;
A
#
# COMPACT_ATOMS: atom_id res chain seq x y z
N MET A 1 33.88 -26.95 -55.71
CA MET A 1 34.02 -27.47 -54.33
C MET A 1 33.28 -26.46 -53.44
N SER A 2 32.19 -26.77 -52.74
CA SER A 2 31.93 -27.88 -51.80
C SER A 2 32.78 -27.75 -50.53
N SER A 3 32.22 -27.70 -49.31
CA SER A 3 30.80 -27.66 -48.92
C SER A 3 30.63 -27.31 -47.44
N HIS A 4 29.64 -26.48 -47.09
CA HIS A 4 29.13 -26.44 -45.71
C HIS A 4 28.35 -27.73 -45.39
N LYS A 5 28.46 -28.22 -44.15
CA LYS A 5 27.54 -29.21 -43.56
C LYS A 5 27.15 -28.75 -42.14
N LYS A 6 26.07 -27.98 -42.03
CA LYS A 6 25.30 -27.93 -40.78
C LYS A 6 24.59 -29.28 -40.64
N ARG A 7 24.71 -29.95 -39.49
CA ARG A 7 23.81 -31.06 -39.14
C ARG A 7 22.49 -30.45 -38.67
N ARG A 8 21.42 -30.76 -39.40
CA ARG A 8 20.02 -30.56 -38.96
C ARG A 8 19.71 -31.69 -37.99
N ILE A 9 19.43 -31.35 -36.73
CA ILE A 9 18.73 -32.25 -35.80
C ILE A 9 17.25 -31.89 -35.94
N GLU A 10 16.43 -32.89 -36.23
CA GLU A 10 14.97 -32.76 -36.18
C GLU A 10 14.51 -33.36 -34.86
N GLY A 11 13.72 -32.59 -34.10
CA GLY A 11 13.31 -32.99 -32.76
C GLY A 11 12.49 -31.90 -32.09
N VAL A 12 11.17 -32.03 -32.23
CA VAL A 12 10.10 -31.41 -31.42
C VAL A 12 10.18 -29.87 -31.22
N GLU A 13 9.20 -29.16 -31.76
CA GLU A 13 8.83 -27.84 -31.23
C GLU A 13 8.20 -28.00 -29.84
N GLU A 14 9.04 -28.07 -28.80
CA GLU A 14 8.54 -27.86 -27.44
C GLU A 14 8.08 -26.40 -27.35
N LYS A 15 6.76 -26.20 -27.23
CA LYS A 15 6.23 -24.93 -26.74
C LYS A 15 6.89 -24.66 -25.38
N GLY A 16 7.58 -23.54 -25.26
CA GLY A 16 8.11 -23.10 -23.98
C GLY A 16 6.97 -23.03 -22.96
N MET A 17 7.09 -23.78 -21.87
CA MET A 17 6.09 -23.80 -20.79
C MET A 17 5.89 -22.38 -20.25
N SER A 18 4.65 -22.01 -19.98
CA SER A 18 4.34 -20.74 -19.35
C SER A 18 5.01 -20.65 -17.97
N ALA A 19 5.38 -19.44 -17.54
CA ALA A 19 5.90 -19.23 -16.19
C ALA A 19 4.89 -19.63 -15.10
N ILE A 20 3.59 -19.56 -15.41
CA ILE A 20 2.50 -20.09 -14.58
C ILE A 20 2.56 -21.63 -14.49
N GLU A 21 2.82 -22.32 -15.61
CA GLU A 21 2.93 -23.80 -15.62
C GLU A 21 4.19 -24.28 -14.87
N ALA A 22 5.32 -23.59 -15.07
CA ALA A 22 6.55 -23.85 -14.33
C ALA A 22 6.39 -23.62 -12.81
N LEU A 23 5.65 -22.58 -12.40
CA LEU A 23 5.33 -22.33 -11.00
C LEU A 23 4.42 -23.42 -10.42
N LYS A 24 3.39 -23.86 -11.17
CA LYS A 24 2.52 -24.99 -10.77
C LYS A 24 3.29 -26.31 -10.63
N ALA A 25 4.27 -26.57 -11.51
CA ALA A 25 5.14 -27.73 -11.38
C ALA A 25 5.97 -27.69 -10.08
N ARG A 26 6.52 -26.52 -9.73
CA ARG A 26 7.25 -26.32 -8.46
C ARG A 26 6.36 -26.50 -7.22
N GLN A 27 5.16 -25.92 -7.22
CA GLN A 27 4.20 -26.07 -6.11
C GLN A 27 3.78 -27.53 -5.90
N ARG A 28 3.49 -28.27 -6.99
CA ARG A 28 3.18 -29.71 -6.92
C ARG A 28 4.37 -30.54 -6.41
N GLY A 29 5.60 -30.19 -6.79
CA GLY A 29 6.81 -30.84 -6.30
C GLY A 29 7.03 -30.65 -4.80
N ALA A 30 6.79 -29.43 -4.27
CA ALA A 30 6.93 -29.14 -2.85
C ALA A 30 5.96 -29.96 -1.98
N ALA A 31 4.69 -30.08 -2.41
CA ALA A 31 3.66 -30.84 -1.70
C ALA A 31 3.88 -32.38 -1.71
N ALA A 32 4.75 -32.90 -2.59
CA ALA A 32 4.91 -34.33 -2.83
C ALA A 32 6.11 -34.98 -2.12
N SER A 33 6.74 -34.31 -1.15
CA SER A 33 7.96 -34.79 -0.47
C SER A 33 7.66 -35.83 0.62
N PRO A 34 8.08 -37.11 0.50
CA PRO A 34 7.72 -38.15 1.46
C PRO A 34 8.66 -38.16 2.68
N THR A 35 8.10 -38.07 3.88
CA THR A 35 8.84 -38.22 5.15
C THR A 35 9.34 -39.66 5.31
N GLN A 36 10.66 -39.87 5.26
CA GLN A 36 11.25 -41.19 5.49
C GLN A 36 11.07 -41.63 6.96
N LYS A 37 10.25 -42.66 7.17
CA LYS A 37 10.13 -43.36 8.46
C LYS A 37 11.27 -44.38 8.60
N THR A 38 12.18 -44.17 9.55
CA THR A 38 13.09 -45.21 10.03
C THR A 38 12.45 -45.97 11.20
N GLN A 39 12.32 -47.29 11.08
CA GLN A 39 11.95 -48.17 12.20
C GLN A 39 13.20 -48.57 13.01
N PRO A 40 13.05 -48.87 14.32
CA PRO A 40 14.17 -49.21 15.20
C PRO A 40 14.49 -50.71 15.22
N THR A 41 15.70 -51.03 15.68
CA THR A 41 16.10 -52.38 16.13
C THR A 41 16.77 -52.30 17.50
N SER A 42 16.53 -53.30 18.34
CA SER A 42 17.23 -53.52 19.61
C SER A 42 18.68 -54.01 19.36
N GLU A 43 19.59 -54.15 20.34
CA GLU A 43 19.58 -54.17 21.82
C GLU A 43 20.98 -53.65 22.31
N SER A 44 21.36 -53.47 23.59
CA SER A 44 20.83 -53.90 24.89
C SER A 44 21.16 -52.87 26.02
N GLU A 45 21.23 -53.35 27.27
CA GLU A 45 21.44 -52.64 28.54
C GLU A 45 22.92 -52.32 28.89
N GLU A 46 23.17 -51.15 29.51
CA GLU A 46 23.66 -51.06 30.91
C GLU A 46 23.58 -49.61 31.46
N GLN A 47 23.47 -49.46 32.79
CA GLN A 47 23.42 -48.21 33.57
C GLN A 47 23.99 -48.47 34.99
N PRO A 48 24.32 -47.45 35.82
CA PRO A 48 24.20 -45.99 35.64
C PRO A 48 25.51 -45.22 35.92
N VAL A 49 25.50 -43.88 35.83
CA VAL A 49 26.02 -42.91 36.85
C VAL A 49 25.90 -41.47 36.33
N MET A 50 25.60 -40.52 37.22
CA MET A 50 25.53 -39.08 36.91
C MET A 50 26.92 -38.42 36.83
N SER A 51 27.19 -37.60 35.81
CA SER A 51 27.93 -36.34 35.97
C SER A 51 27.81 -35.43 34.74
N SER A 52 27.90 -34.12 34.95
CA SER A 52 27.84 -33.09 33.90
C SER A 52 29.25 -32.63 33.50
N ALA A 53 29.48 -32.44 32.19
CA ALA A 53 30.71 -31.82 31.69
C ALA A 53 30.48 -31.02 30.40
N ASN A 54 30.39 -29.69 30.51
CA ASN A 54 30.45 -28.78 29.37
C ASN A 54 31.85 -28.80 28.74
N ARG A 55 31.96 -28.71 27.40
CA ARG A 55 33.26 -28.68 26.72
C ARG A 55 33.75 -27.26 26.42
N PHE A 56 34.44 -26.69 27.41
CA PHE A 56 35.49 -25.66 27.30
C PHE A 56 35.23 -24.37 26.51
N ASN A 57 35.00 -23.29 27.26
CA ASN A 57 35.59 -21.98 26.96
C ASN A 57 36.98 -21.86 27.62
N LEU A 58 37.91 -21.11 27.03
CA LEU A 58 39.14 -20.66 27.69
C LEU A 58 39.45 -19.19 27.33
N LEU A 59 39.43 -18.31 28.33
CA LEU A 59 39.73 -16.87 28.21
C LEU A 59 40.08 -16.28 29.60
N ARG A 60 41.30 -15.72 29.79
CA ARG A 60 41.72 -14.65 30.75
C ARG A 60 43.28 -14.55 30.79
N LYS A 61 43.90 -13.35 30.68
CA LYS A 61 44.17 -12.27 31.67
C LYS A 61 45.20 -12.66 32.75
N ASP A 62 46.20 -11.88 33.19
CA ASP A 62 46.72 -10.51 32.86
C ASP A 62 48.30 -10.58 32.79
N SER A 63 49.22 -9.63 33.09
CA SER A 63 49.21 -8.26 33.67
C SER A 63 50.50 -7.43 33.42
N SER A 64 50.45 -6.13 33.78
CA SER A 64 51.52 -5.26 34.35
C SER A 64 52.88 -5.01 33.64
N GLN A 65 53.06 -3.75 33.20
CA GLN A 65 54.24 -2.85 33.36
C GLN A 65 55.68 -3.37 33.10
N ASN A 66 56.40 -2.79 32.11
CA ASN A 66 57.40 -1.71 32.36
C ASN A 66 58.11 -1.12 31.11
N ALA A 67 58.63 0.10 31.29
CA ALA A 67 59.73 0.82 30.61
C ALA A 67 60.12 0.55 29.12
N ALA A 68 60.17 1.63 28.33
CA ALA A 68 60.99 1.72 27.11
C ALA A 68 62.48 1.94 27.42
N PRO A 69 63.41 1.70 26.46
CA PRO A 69 64.11 2.88 25.90
C PRO A 69 64.67 2.79 24.45
N LYS A 70 64.81 3.98 23.84
CA LYS A 70 65.87 4.43 22.89
C LYS A 70 65.98 3.82 21.47
N SER A 71 65.63 4.66 20.50
CA SER A 71 66.20 4.71 19.14
C SER A 71 67.71 4.97 19.08
N PRO A 72 68.35 4.82 17.91
CA PRO A 72 69.07 5.98 17.37
C PRO A 72 68.79 6.29 15.88
N ARG A 73 68.96 7.59 15.53
CA ARG A 73 68.93 8.15 14.15
C ARG A 73 70.27 7.96 13.44
N LYS A 74 70.27 7.99 12.08
CA LYS A 74 71.21 8.68 11.12
C LYS A 74 71.20 7.97 9.74
N SER A 75 71.49 8.60 8.58
CA SER A 75 71.53 10.02 8.18
C SER A 75 71.79 10.21 6.67
N ALA A 76 71.34 11.34 6.11
CA ALA A 76 71.97 12.13 5.03
C ALA A 76 72.10 11.60 3.57
N ALA A 77 71.19 12.08 2.71
CA ALA A 77 71.43 13.03 1.60
C ALA A 77 72.14 12.63 0.27
N LYS A 78 71.80 13.42 -0.77
CA LYS A 78 72.37 13.59 -2.15
C LYS A 78 71.98 12.57 -3.25
N ASP A 79 71.06 12.98 -4.14
CA ASP A 79 71.32 13.60 -5.46
C ASP A 79 72.61 13.16 -6.23
N PRO A 80 72.67 13.03 -7.60
CA PRO A 80 71.77 13.68 -8.58
C PRO A 80 71.52 12.99 -9.97
N ARG A 81 70.78 13.72 -10.85
CA ARG A 81 71.00 13.95 -12.32
C ARG A 81 70.43 13.03 -13.45
N LEU A 82 70.08 13.75 -14.55
CA LEU A 82 70.39 13.54 -15.99
C LEU A 82 69.42 12.81 -16.97
N GLN A 83 68.61 13.60 -17.72
CA GLN A 83 68.66 13.87 -19.21
C GLN A 83 67.35 14.57 -19.67
N ARG A 84 67.33 15.66 -20.47
CA ARG A 84 67.56 15.84 -21.93
C ARG A 84 66.68 14.94 -22.82
N GLY A 85 65.92 15.42 -23.82
CA GLY A 85 65.61 16.80 -24.30
C GLY A 85 65.53 16.88 -25.84
N VAL A 86 65.08 18.03 -26.41
CA VAL A 86 65.17 18.43 -27.86
C VAL A 86 64.13 17.72 -28.79
N GLU A 87 63.47 18.29 -29.82
CA GLU A 87 63.52 19.61 -30.52
C GLU A 87 62.11 20.19 -30.92
N SER A 88 62.04 21.12 -31.90
CA SER A 88 60.89 21.96 -32.35
C SER A 88 60.61 21.75 -33.89
N PRO A 89 60.07 22.67 -34.76
CA PRO A 89 59.52 24.04 -34.60
C PRO A 89 58.30 24.52 -35.48
N ALA A 90 57.52 25.42 -34.89
CA ALA A 90 57.00 26.74 -35.38
C ALA A 90 56.45 27.01 -36.81
N SER A 91 55.30 27.70 -36.85
CA SER A 91 55.11 29.00 -37.56
C SER A 91 53.87 29.75 -37.01
N ARG A 92 53.59 31.03 -37.29
CA ARG A 92 54.32 32.32 -37.09
C ARG A 92 53.51 33.43 -37.81
N SER A 93 52.95 34.41 -37.10
CA SER A 93 53.15 35.86 -37.40
C SER A 93 52.39 36.84 -36.47
N ARG A 94 53.17 37.77 -35.88
CA ARG A 94 52.96 39.22 -35.60
C ARG A 94 51.51 39.77 -35.49
N GLY A 95 51.10 40.52 -34.46
CA GLY A 95 51.72 40.89 -33.17
C GLY A 95 52.09 42.37 -32.99
N THR A 96 51.63 42.99 -31.89
CA THR A 96 52.11 44.30 -31.35
C THR A 96 51.84 44.41 -29.84
N ALA A 97 52.57 45.30 -29.16
CA ALA A 97 52.62 45.50 -27.69
C ALA A 97 52.29 46.99 -27.37
N VAL A 98 52.12 47.52 -26.13
CA VAL A 98 51.92 47.03 -24.75
C VAL A 98 51.51 48.26 -23.91
N ALA A 99 50.65 48.13 -22.89
CA ALA A 99 50.60 48.99 -21.69
C ALA A 99 49.63 48.39 -20.64
N GLY A 100 49.97 48.47 -19.35
CA GLY A 100 49.24 47.77 -18.28
C GLY A 100 48.17 48.59 -17.55
N GLY A 101 47.25 47.88 -16.88
CA GLY A 101 46.25 48.39 -15.95
C GLY A 101 45.53 47.22 -15.28
N ASN A 102 45.46 47.19 -13.94
CA ASN A 102 44.98 46.02 -13.21
C ASN A 102 43.46 45.85 -13.29
N THR A 103 42.99 44.67 -13.69
CA THR A 103 41.67 44.10 -13.33
C THR A 103 41.71 42.58 -13.53
N GLU A 104 41.00 41.82 -12.71
CA GLU A 104 41.06 40.36 -12.70
C GLU A 104 40.22 39.73 -13.84
N PRO A 105 40.74 38.72 -14.56
CA PRO A 105 39.99 38.06 -15.63
C PRO A 105 39.00 37.02 -15.09
N THR A 106 37.73 37.39 -15.13
CA THR A 106 36.54 36.54 -15.37
C THR A 106 36.79 35.03 -15.54
N LYS A 107 36.30 34.23 -14.58
CA LYS A 107 36.01 32.81 -14.85
C LYS A 107 34.74 32.68 -15.69
N SER A 108 34.75 31.72 -16.61
CA SER A 108 33.61 31.36 -17.47
C SER A 108 32.32 31.18 -16.68
N GLU A 109 31.22 31.74 -17.20
CA GLU A 109 29.89 31.47 -16.69
C GLU A 109 29.54 30.00 -16.89
N LEU A 110 29.38 29.27 -15.78
CA LEU A 110 28.65 28.00 -15.78
C LEU A 110 27.17 28.35 -15.93
N ALA A 111 26.57 27.93 -17.05
CA ALA A 111 25.15 28.14 -17.31
C ALA A 111 24.30 27.35 -16.30
N GLY A 112 23.96 28.00 -15.19
CA GLY A 112 23.12 27.43 -14.15
C GLY A 112 21.75 27.07 -14.71
N ALA A 113 21.25 25.88 -14.37
CA ALA A 113 19.92 25.46 -14.73
C ALA A 113 18.89 26.34 -14.01
N PHE A 114 18.34 27.34 -14.72
CA PHE A 114 17.26 28.17 -14.19
C PHE A 114 16.05 27.28 -13.89
N HIS A 115 15.77 27.08 -12.59
CA HIS A 115 14.50 26.53 -12.16
C HIS A 115 13.38 27.48 -12.59
N GLU A 116 12.65 27.11 -13.65
CA GLU A 116 11.47 27.82 -14.14
C GLU A 116 10.46 27.96 -12.99
N VAL A 117 10.30 29.18 -12.46
CA VAL A 117 9.46 29.47 -11.30
C VAL A 117 7.99 29.36 -11.70
N LYS A 118 7.41 28.17 -11.49
CA LYS A 118 6.03 27.88 -11.87
C LYS A 118 5.04 28.63 -10.96
N PRO A 119 4.12 29.43 -11.51
CA PRO A 119 3.08 30.07 -10.71
C PRO A 119 2.05 29.03 -10.28
N TYR A 120 1.99 28.74 -8.98
CA TYR A 120 0.99 27.86 -8.37
C TYR A 120 -0.43 28.46 -8.44
N SER A 121 -0.54 29.79 -8.45
CA SER A 121 -1.74 30.55 -8.84
C SER A 121 -1.42 31.58 -9.90
N THR A 122 -2.34 31.82 -10.84
CA THR A 122 -2.26 32.90 -11.83
C THR A 122 -2.92 34.21 -11.36
N PHE A 123 -3.74 34.17 -10.31
CA PHE A 123 -4.35 35.36 -9.68
C PHE A 123 -3.88 35.57 -8.24
N ARG A 124 -4.12 36.78 -7.71
CA ARG A 124 -3.96 37.11 -6.28
C ARG A 124 -5.31 37.41 -5.65
N LEU A 125 -5.47 37.06 -4.38
CA LEU A 125 -6.68 37.39 -3.59
C LEU A 125 -6.76 38.91 -3.35
N SER A 126 -7.98 39.44 -3.39
CA SER A 126 -8.31 40.85 -3.22
C SER A 126 -9.71 41.01 -2.64
N LYS A 127 -10.06 42.21 -2.17
CA LYS A 127 -11.42 42.53 -1.69
C LYS A 127 -12.50 42.51 -2.80
N GLN A 128 -12.12 42.35 -4.07
CA GLN A 128 -13.04 42.35 -5.22
C GLN A 128 -13.33 40.92 -5.72
N ASN A 129 -12.33 40.03 -5.72
CA ASN A 129 -12.46 38.65 -6.20
C ASN A 129 -12.64 37.60 -5.09
N HIS A 130 -12.52 37.95 -3.81
CA HIS A 130 -12.60 37.03 -2.68
C HIS A 130 -13.45 37.60 -1.52
N LYS A 131 -14.35 36.77 -0.98
CA LYS A 131 -15.25 37.10 0.13
C LYS A 131 -15.47 35.90 1.06
N VAL A 132 -15.13 36.06 2.34
CA VAL A 132 -15.49 35.10 3.38
C VAL A 132 -16.94 35.37 3.84
N LYS A 133 -17.71 34.30 4.04
CA LYS A 133 -19.10 34.30 4.56
C LYS A 133 -19.11 33.69 5.97
N THR A 134 -20.28 33.71 6.62
CA THR A 134 -20.51 33.03 7.91
C THR A 134 -20.23 31.52 7.81
N GLY A 135 -19.60 30.94 8.83
CA GLY A 135 -19.26 29.51 8.87
C GLY A 135 -18.10 29.11 7.95
N GLY A 136 -17.09 29.99 7.81
CA GLY A 136 -15.85 29.70 7.08
C GLY A 136 -15.96 29.54 5.56
N VAL A 137 -17.13 29.74 4.95
CA VAL A 137 -17.33 29.56 3.50
C VAL A 137 -16.64 30.68 2.72
N VAL A 138 -15.77 30.32 1.77
CA VAL A 138 -14.99 31.26 0.95
C VAL A 138 -15.56 31.34 -0.47
N GLU A 139 -16.16 32.48 -0.82
CA GLU A 139 -16.63 32.78 -2.17
C GLU A 139 -15.52 33.43 -2.99
N ILE A 140 -15.29 32.94 -4.22
CA ILE A 140 -14.30 33.47 -5.16
C ILE A 140 -14.96 33.72 -6.52
N THR A 141 -14.64 34.87 -7.13
CA THR A 141 -15.09 35.26 -8.47
C THR A 141 -13.88 35.54 -9.35
N LEU A 142 -13.63 34.67 -10.33
CA LEU A 142 -12.47 34.71 -11.21
C LEU A 142 -12.90 35.25 -12.58
N PRO A 143 -12.37 36.40 -13.04
CA PRO A 143 -12.87 37.06 -14.27
C PRO A 143 -12.43 36.36 -15.55
N ASN A 144 -11.39 35.53 -15.49
CA ASN A 144 -10.68 34.96 -16.64
C ASN A 144 -10.42 33.45 -16.45
N LYS A 145 -9.76 32.87 -17.45
CA LYS A 145 -9.08 31.57 -17.38
C LYS A 145 -7.92 31.62 -16.37
N GLU A 146 -8.14 31.05 -15.19
CA GLU A 146 -7.19 31.02 -14.08
C GLU A 146 -6.77 29.58 -13.71
N ARG A 147 -5.65 29.46 -13.02
CA ARG A 147 -5.13 28.24 -12.38
C ARG A 147 -4.85 28.55 -10.91
N PHE A 148 -5.14 27.61 -10.01
CA PHE A 148 -4.73 27.68 -8.61
C PHE A 148 -4.74 26.30 -7.94
N VAL A 149 -4.28 26.24 -6.68
CA VAL A 149 -4.22 25.01 -5.88
C VAL A 149 -4.86 25.26 -4.52
N VAL A 150 -5.63 24.30 -4.02
CA VAL A 150 -6.24 24.34 -2.69
C VAL A 150 -5.94 23.03 -1.97
N ILE A 151 -5.32 23.16 -0.79
CA ILE A 151 -4.82 22.03 0.03
C ILE A 151 -5.74 21.83 1.22
N GLY A 152 -5.93 20.58 1.64
CA GLY A 152 -6.68 20.22 2.84
C GLY A 152 -7.93 19.42 2.53
N SER A 153 -9.04 19.79 3.16
CA SER A 153 -10.32 19.09 3.06
C SER A 153 -11.41 20.14 2.90
N TYR A 154 -12.13 20.12 1.80
CA TYR A 154 -13.11 21.15 1.46
C TYR A 154 -14.24 20.60 0.60
N GLY A 155 -15.40 21.24 0.70
CA GLY A 155 -16.43 21.15 -0.32
C GLY A 155 -16.20 22.22 -1.38
N ILE A 156 -16.43 21.91 -2.65
CA ILE A 156 -16.46 22.89 -3.74
C ILE A 156 -17.86 22.92 -4.37
N ARG A 157 -18.38 24.13 -4.59
CA ARG A 157 -19.63 24.37 -5.30
C ARG A 157 -19.44 25.45 -6.36
N VAL A 158 -19.83 25.17 -7.59
CA VAL A 158 -19.80 26.14 -8.69
C VAL A 158 -21.14 26.87 -8.74
N ILE A 159 -21.10 28.20 -8.77
CA ILE A 159 -22.29 29.06 -8.89
C ILE A 159 -22.48 29.49 -10.36
N ARG A 160 -21.38 29.77 -11.07
CA ARG A 160 -21.36 30.20 -12.48
C ARG A 160 -20.03 29.83 -13.12
N GLY A 161 -20.05 29.54 -14.42
CA GLY A 161 -18.87 29.11 -15.19
C GLY A 161 -18.54 27.62 -15.01
N GLU A 162 -17.36 27.20 -15.46
CA GLU A 162 -16.87 25.82 -15.43
C GLU A 162 -15.54 25.70 -14.66
N VAL A 163 -15.39 24.69 -13.80
CA VAL A 163 -14.16 24.39 -13.06
C VAL A 163 -13.66 22.98 -13.39
N LYS A 164 -12.39 22.81 -13.76
CA LYS A 164 -11.76 21.49 -13.94
C LYS A 164 -10.84 21.14 -12.78
N LEU A 165 -11.00 19.94 -12.25
CA LEU A 165 -10.33 19.44 -11.06
C LEU A 165 -10.11 17.93 -11.15
N ALA A 166 -8.87 17.44 -11.05
CA ALA A 166 -8.55 16.00 -11.08
C ALA A 166 -9.24 15.20 -12.22
N GLY A 167 -9.35 15.79 -13.41
CA GLY A 167 -10.04 15.17 -14.57
C GLY A 167 -11.56 15.35 -14.56
N ALA A 168 -12.18 15.71 -13.43
CA ALA A 168 -13.58 16.11 -13.35
C ALA A 168 -13.79 17.50 -13.96
N THR A 169 -14.97 17.71 -14.53
CA THR A 169 -15.50 19.01 -14.94
C THR A 169 -16.73 19.33 -14.10
N LEU A 170 -16.64 20.38 -13.29
CA LEU A 170 -17.68 20.81 -12.36
C LEU A 170 -18.47 21.97 -12.99
N TYR A 171 -19.78 21.76 -13.10
CA TYR A 171 -20.76 22.69 -13.63
C TYR A 171 -21.55 23.36 -12.49
N PRO A 172 -22.27 24.47 -12.75
CA PRO A 172 -23.12 25.11 -11.74
C PRO A 172 -24.14 24.12 -11.16
N SER A 173 -24.16 24.00 -9.83
CA SER A 173 -24.99 23.02 -9.11
C SER A 173 -25.22 23.46 -7.67
N ASP A 174 -26.34 23.02 -7.09
CA ASP A 174 -26.55 23.10 -5.64
C ASP A 174 -25.83 21.98 -4.87
N THR A 175 -25.32 20.95 -5.56
CA THR A 175 -24.48 19.92 -4.92
C THR A 175 -23.12 20.48 -4.52
N ILE A 176 -22.66 20.09 -3.33
CA ILE A 176 -21.28 20.31 -2.88
C ILE A 176 -20.51 19.02 -3.14
N GLU A 177 -19.52 19.07 -4.04
CA GLU A 177 -18.60 17.97 -4.26
C GLU A 177 -17.44 18.08 -3.26
N TRP A 178 -17.05 16.98 -2.61
CA TRP A 178 -16.09 17.01 -1.50
C TRP A 178 -14.71 16.50 -1.93
N VAL A 179 -13.67 17.21 -1.50
CA VAL A 179 -12.29 17.06 -1.95
C VAL A 179 -11.37 16.83 -0.76
N HIS A 180 -10.48 15.85 -0.88
CA HIS A 180 -9.40 15.60 0.07
C HIS A 180 -8.06 15.71 -0.65
N ALA A 181 -7.35 16.81 -0.40
CA ALA A 181 -6.11 17.20 -1.06
C ALA A 181 -4.95 17.34 -0.04
N PRO A 182 -4.46 16.22 0.54
CA PRO A 182 -3.25 16.22 1.37
C PRO A 182 -2.00 16.34 0.50
N TYR A 183 -0.92 16.94 1.02
CA TYR A 183 0.33 17.12 0.27
C TYR A 183 1.27 15.90 0.29
N CYS A 184 0.86 14.79 0.90
CA CYS A 184 1.55 13.49 0.76
C CYS A 184 1.25 12.78 -0.59
N TYR A 185 0.44 13.40 -1.44
CA TYR A 185 0.13 13.01 -2.82
C TYR A 185 0.18 14.26 -3.72
N ALA A 186 0.27 14.07 -5.04
CA ALA A 186 0.18 15.17 -6.00
C ALA A 186 -1.18 15.89 -5.90
N VAL A 187 -1.14 17.20 -5.64
CA VAL A 187 -2.31 17.99 -5.25
C VAL A 187 -3.18 18.34 -6.48
N PRO A 188 -4.51 18.17 -6.41
CA PRO A 188 -5.42 18.54 -7.50
C PRO A 188 -5.34 20.03 -7.90
N VAL A 189 -4.84 20.31 -9.11
CA VAL A 189 -4.76 21.67 -9.67
C VAL A 189 -6.12 22.09 -10.26
N LEU A 190 -6.70 23.15 -9.71
CA LEU A 190 -7.93 23.80 -10.20
C LEU A 190 -7.65 24.64 -11.44
N ARG A 191 -8.58 24.62 -12.40
CA ARG A 191 -8.54 25.47 -13.61
C ARG A 191 -9.93 25.97 -13.97
N THR A 192 -10.07 27.25 -14.32
CA THR A 192 -11.27 27.81 -14.97
C THR A 192 -11.02 28.01 -16.46
N ALA A 193 -12.09 28.12 -17.25
CA ALA A 193 -12.01 28.45 -18.68
C ALA A 193 -12.57 29.85 -19.02
N GLU A 194 -13.43 30.38 -18.16
CA GLU A 194 -14.28 31.56 -18.38
C GLU A 194 -14.52 32.32 -17.06
N GLU A 195 -15.37 33.35 -17.07
CA GLU A 195 -15.78 34.08 -15.86
C GLU A 195 -16.52 33.13 -14.90
N THR A 196 -15.82 32.71 -13.83
CA THR A 196 -16.24 31.60 -12.96
C THR A 196 -16.42 32.09 -11.54
N LYS A 197 -17.57 31.77 -10.95
CA LYS A 197 -17.89 32.05 -9.54
C LYS A 197 -18.12 30.73 -8.81
N LEU A 198 -17.42 30.56 -7.68
CA LEU A 198 -17.46 29.33 -6.88
C LEU A 198 -17.34 29.60 -5.38
N GLU A 199 -17.68 28.60 -4.58
CA GLU A 199 -17.57 28.59 -3.13
C GLU A 199 -16.74 27.38 -2.65
N PHE A 200 -15.91 27.61 -1.64
CA PHE A 200 -15.23 26.59 -0.86
C PHE A 200 -15.86 26.50 0.55
N TYR A 201 -16.21 25.29 0.96
CA TYR A 201 -16.85 24.98 2.25
C TYR A 201 -15.86 24.24 3.15
N PRO A 202 -15.76 24.59 4.45
CA PRO A 202 -14.91 23.83 5.37
C PRO A 202 -15.47 22.42 5.64
N ASP A 203 -14.59 21.43 5.69
CA ASP A 203 -14.95 20.03 5.92
C ASP A 203 -14.70 19.58 7.36
N ASN A 204 -15.67 19.84 8.23
CA ASN A 204 -15.63 19.44 9.63
C ASN A 204 -15.64 17.90 9.84
N THR A 205 -16.01 17.09 8.83
CA THR A 205 -15.95 15.62 8.94
C THR A 205 -14.53 15.07 8.82
N ALA A 206 -13.65 15.79 8.12
CA ALA A 206 -12.23 15.44 8.00
C ALA A 206 -11.41 15.68 9.29
N ARG A 207 -12.01 16.20 10.37
CA ARG A 207 -11.30 16.40 11.65
C ARG A 207 -10.76 15.08 12.22
N GLY A 208 -11.54 13.99 12.09
CA GLY A 208 -11.13 12.66 12.54
C GLY A 208 -9.89 12.12 11.83
N ILE A 209 -9.87 12.14 10.49
CA ILE A 209 -8.73 11.61 9.70
C ILE A 209 -7.45 12.45 9.86
N ARG A 210 -7.59 13.74 10.22
CA ARG A 210 -6.46 14.60 10.61
C ARG A 210 -5.90 14.24 11.98
N GLN A 211 -6.78 13.95 12.93
CA GLN A 211 -6.40 13.59 14.29
C GLN A 211 -5.69 12.22 14.38
N LEU A 212 -5.76 11.37 13.35
CA LEU A 212 -4.92 10.16 13.24
C LEU A 212 -3.41 10.48 13.27
N GLY A 213 -2.98 11.70 12.97
CA GLY A 213 -1.58 12.13 13.18
C GLY A 213 -1.13 12.10 14.65
N ARG A 214 -2.06 12.09 15.61
CA ARG A 214 -1.76 11.84 17.03
C ARG A 214 -1.37 10.36 17.24
N LEU A 215 -2.01 9.45 16.52
CA LEU A 215 -1.86 7.99 16.65
C LEU A 215 -0.73 7.40 15.80
N SER A 216 -0.33 8.05 14.69
CA SER A 216 0.71 7.54 13.80
C SER A 216 1.50 8.65 13.08
N PRO A 217 2.85 8.57 13.01
CA PRO A 217 3.68 9.42 12.16
C PRO A 217 3.30 9.37 10.66
N LEU A 218 2.65 8.29 10.21
CA LEU A 218 2.16 8.20 8.83
C LEU A 218 1.07 9.23 8.51
N PHE A 219 0.36 9.76 9.51
CA PHE A 219 -0.63 10.83 9.35
C PHE A 219 -0.16 12.21 9.82
N ARG A 220 1.06 12.33 10.40
CA ARG A 220 1.71 13.61 10.72
C ARG A 220 2.21 14.28 9.43
N LYS A 221 2.32 15.62 9.44
CA LYS A 221 2.83 16.45 8.32
C LYS A 221 2.22 16.06 6.95
N MET A 222 0.88 16.07 6.83
CA MET A 222 0.16 15.82 5.56
C MET A 222 -0.90 16.88 5.19
N TRP A 223 -1.28 17.70 6.17
CA TRP A 223 -2.37 18.67 6.09
C TRP A 223 -1.83 20.05 6.46
N VAL A 224 -2.54 21.10 6.04
CA VAL A 224 -2.29 22.47 6.51
C VAL A 224 -2.34 22.48 8.04
N ALA A 225 -1.26 22.91 8.68
CA ALA A 225 -1.23 23.16 10.11
C ALA A 225 -2.10 24.40 10.45
N PRO A 226 -2.80 24.43 11.59
CA PRO A 226 -3.43 25.65 12.05
C PRO A 226 -2.38 26.78 12.16
N PRO A 227 -2.73 28.03 11.81
CA PRO A 227 -1.82 29.15 12.04
C PRO A 227 -1.51 29.29 13.54
N GLU A 228 -0.26 29.60 13.87
CA GLU A 228 0.19 29.75 15.25
C GLU A 228 -0.67 30.77 16.02
N ILE A 229 -1.01 30.44 17.27
CA ILE A 229 -1.99 31.21 18.07
C ILE A 229 -1.31 32.45 18.66
N ILE A 230 -1.05 33.45 17.81
CA ILE A 230 -0.49 34.76 18.17
C ILE A 230 -1.57 35.67 18.82
N SER A 231 -2.84 35.26 18.84
CA SER A 231 -3.91 36.02 19.49
C SER A 231 -4.99 35.12 20.10
N ALA A 232 -5.51 35.49 21.28
CA ALA A 232 -6.56 34.79 22.01
C ALA A 232 -7.97 34.98 21.41
N LYS A 233 -8.09 34.86 20.08
CA LYS A 233 -9.37 34.71 19.38
C LYS A 233 -9.37 33.33 18.72
N VAL A 234 -10.31 32.48 19.14
CA VAL A 234 -10.55 31.19 18.50
C VAL A 234 -11.10 31.44 17.09
N THR A 235 -10.21 31.49 16.10
CA THR A 235 -10.62 31.31 14.70
C THR A 235 -10.99 29.85 14.50
N GLU A 236 -12.09 29.60 13.78
CA GLU A 236 -12.52 28.24 13.42
C GLU A 236 -11.36 27.51 12.71
N GLU A 237 -11.10 26.25 13.07
CA GLU A 237 -9.98 25.45 12.51
C GLU A 237 -10.13 25.36 10.97
N SER A 238 -9.36 26.14 10.21
CA SER A 238 -9.48 26.13 8.76
C SER A 238 -9.07 24.76 8.21
N THR A 239 -10.03 24.08 7.61
CA THR A 239 -9.83 22.74 7.05
C THR A 239 -9.14 22.78 5.68
N PHE A 240 -9.01 23.96 5.06
CA PHE A 240 -8.31 24.13 3.80
C PHE A 240 -7.54 25.47 3.73
N GLU A 241 -6.62 25.55 2.76
CA GLU A 241 -5.86 26.76 2.42
C GLU A 241 -5.77 26.87 0.90
N LEU A 242 -5.99 28.08 0.38
CA LEU A 242 -5.70 28.41 -1.02
C LEU A 242 -4.23 28.81 -1.12
N ILE A 243 -3.49 28.19 -2.04
CA ILE A 243 -2.07 28.50 -2.28
C ILE A 243 -1.97 29.46 -3.46
N TYR A 244 -1.45 30.67 -3.22
CA TYR A 244 -1.38 31.73 -4.23
C TYR A 244 -0.05 32.48 -4.30
N THR A 245 0.90 32.21 -3.40
CA THR A 245 2.31 32.62 -3.56
C THR A 245 3.23 31.43 -3.86
N PRO A 246 4.32 31.61 -4.64
CA PRO A 246 5.34 30.57 -4.82
C PRO A 246 6.09 30.23 -3.52
N GLU A 247 6.11 31.15 -2.54
CA GLU A 247 6.82 31.01 -1.27
C GLU A 247 6.09 30.06 -0.31
N GLU A 248 4.76 30.19 -0.18
CA GLU A 248 3.90 29.23 0.54
C GLU A 248 4.02 27.82 -0.05
N ALA A 249 4.14 27.73 -1.38
CA ALA A 249 4.21 26.46 -2.08
C ALA A 249 5.58 25.77 -1.92
N SER A 250 6.67 26.53 -2.10
CA SER A 250 8.04 26.01 -2.05
C SER A 250 8.44 25.55 -0.65
N LYS A 251 7.94 26.20 0.41
CA LYS A 251 8.14 25.80 1.81
C LYS A 251 7.50 24.45 2.17
N ARG A 252 6.62 23.92 1.31
CA ARG A 252 5.76 22.74 1.60
C ARG A 252 5.93 21.60 0.59
N SER A 253 6.89 21.70 -0.34
CA SER A 253 7.24 20.65 -1.32
C SER A 253 6.04 20.08 -2.09
N ILE A 254 5.12 20.95 -2.51
CA ILE A 254 3.86 20.55 -3.17
C ILE A 254 4.12 20.09 -4.61
N GLU A 255 3.83 18.82 -4.90
CA GLU A 255 3.78 18.31 -6.27
C GLU A 255 2.39 18.58 -6.88
N ASP A 256 2.34 19.27 -8.02
CA ASP A 256 1.10 19.58 -8.74
C ASP A 256 0.61 18.38 -9.58
N MET A 257 -0.63 17.94 -9.40
CA MET A 257 -1.25 16.94 -10.30
C MET A 257 -1.58 17.57 -11.68
N VAL A 258 -0.63 17.47 -12.61
CA VAL A 258 -0.76 17.87 -14.01
C VAL A 258 -0.45 16.68 -14.92
N PRO A 259 -1.44 16.07 -15.60
CA PRO A 259 -1.17 15.01 -16.57
C PRO A 259 -0.45 15.54 -17.82
N MET A 260 0.40 14.71 -18.43
CA MET A 260 1.09 15.02 -19.69
C MET A 260 0.12 15.33 -20.85
N PRO A 261 0.54 16.10 -21.88
CA PRO A 261 -0.30 16.41 -23.05
C PRO A 261 -0.82 15.16 -23.79
N ALA A 262 0.00 14.10 -23.88
CA ALA A 262 -0.38 12.81 -24.45
C ALA A 262 -1.55 12.16 -23.69
N TRP A 263 -1.50 12.16 -22.35
CA TRP A 263 -2.60 11.66 -21.51
C TRP A 263 -3.86 12.48 -21.72
N ASN A 264 -3.79 13.82 -21.69
CA ASN A 264 -4.96 14.68 -21.91
C ASN A 264 -5.63 14.42 -23.27
N LYS A 265 -4.84 14.22 -24.34
CA LYS A 265 -5.33 13.85 -25.67
C LYS A 265 -6.04 12.49 -25.65
N LYS A 266 -5.44 11.47 -25.00
CA LYS A 266 -6.02 10.12 -24.92
C LYS A 266 -7.28 10.07 -24.06
N LEU A 267 -7.27 10.70 -22.87
CA LEU A 267 -8.42 10.88 -21.98
C LEU A 267 -9.60 11.51 -22.73
N SER A 268 -9.36 12.62 -23.44
CA SER A 268 -10.38 13.29 -24.25
C SER A 268 -10.96 12.38 -25.34
N SER A 269 -10.12 11.59 -26.00
CA SER A 269 -10.54 10.62 -27.01
C SER A 269 -11.38 9.48 -26.42
N LEU A 270 -10.97 8.91 -25.28
CA LEU A 270 -11.70 7.83 -24.59
C LEU A 270 -13.07 8.31 -24.10
N VAL A 271 -13.13 9.48 -23.46
CA VAL A 271 -14.38 10.09 -23.00
C VAL A 271 -15.32 10.36 -24.19
N ALA A 272 -14.81 10.91 -25.30
CA ALA A 272 -15.58 11.09 -26.53
C ALA A 272 -16.06 9.76 -27.15
N THR A 273 -15.27 8.69 -27.09
CA THR A 273 -15.69 7.33 -27.51
C THR A 273 -16.80 6.79 -26.62
N SER A 274 -16.75 7.02 -25.30
CA SER A 274 -17.77 6.59 -24.35
C SER A 274 -19.17 7.19 -24.63
N ARG A 275 -19.23 8.35 -25.32
CA ARG A 275 -20.49 8.96 -25.77
C ARG A 275 -21.17 8.17 -26.90
N LYS A 276 -20.40 7.39 -27.66
CA LYS A 276 -20.87 6.56 -28.79
C LYS A 276 -21.07 5.10 -28.38
N LYS A 277 -20.34 4.63 -27.37
CA LYS A 277 -20.39 3.25 -26.87
C LYS A 277 -20.39 3.27 -25.34
N ALA A 278 -21.57 3.02 -24.75
CA ALA A 278 -21.76 3.04 -23.30
C ALA A 278 -20.92 1.95 -22.60
N SER A 279 -20.90 0.74 -23.17
CA SER A 279 -20.11 -0.41 -22.74
C SER A 279 -18.62 -0.31 -23.12
N LEU A 280 -18.01 0.87 -22.99
CA LEU A 280 -16.57 1.05 -23.20
C LEU A 280 -15.81 0.38 -22.05
N SER A 281 -14.98 -0.60 -22.35
CA SER A 281 -14.06 -1.22 -21.38
C SER A 281 -12.61 -0.88 -21.69
N THR A 282 -11.87 -0.38 -20.71
CA THR A 282 -10.47 0.03 -20.86
C THR A 282 -9.61 -0.58 -19.76
N LEU A 283 -8.56 -1.30 -20.16
CA LEU A 283 -7.59 -1.90 -19.24
C LEU A 283 -6.33 -1.05 -19.16
N ILE A 284 -5.87 -0.75 -17.94
CA ILE A 284 -4.71 0.09 -17.68
C ILE A 284 -3.60 -0.79 -17.08
N CYS A 285 -2.51 -0.96 -17.81
CA CYS A 285 -1.35 -1.77 -17.43
C CYS A 285 -0.03 -1.01 -17.62
N GLY A 286 1.08 -1.61 -17.19
CA GLY A 286 2.40 -0.95 -17.17
C GLY A 286 3.11 -1.09 -15.81
N PRO A 287 4.38 -0.70 -15.71
CA PRO A 287 5.23 -0.99 -14.56
C PRO A 287 4.76 -0.34 -13.23
N LYS A 288 5.41 -0.72 -12.12
CA LYS A 288 5.31 -0.02 -10.83
C LYS A 288 5.64 1.48 -11.04
N SER A 289 5.00 2.37 -10.27
CA SER A 289 5.21 3.82 -10.31
C SER A 289 4.93 4.56 -11.64
N ALA A 290 4.43 3.88 -12.69
CA ALA A 290 4.15 4.49 -14.00
C ALA A 290 3.06 5.59 -14.03
N GLY A 291 2.25 5.69 -12.96
CA GLY A 291 1.13 6.63 -12.84
C GLY A 291 -0.27 6.03 -13.13
N LYS A 292 -0.41 4.69 -13.14
CA LYS A 292 -1.66 3.97 -13.46
C LYS A 292 -2.88 4.46 -12.69
N SER A 293 -2.83 4.47 -11.36
CA SER A 293 -3.95 4.92 -10.50
C SER A 293 -4.29 6.40 -10.74
N THR A 294 -3.32 7.23 -11.11
CA THR A 294 -3.55 8.63 -11.48
C THR A 294 -4.31 8.73 -12.80
N PHE A 295 -3.89 8.01 -13.86
CA PHE A 295 -4.62 7.98 -15.13
C PHE A 295 -6.03 7.42 -14.94
N LEU A 296 -6.18 6.35 -14.16
CA LEU A 296 -7.48 5.75 -13.81
C LEU A 296 -8.41 6.79 -13.17
N ARG A 297 -7.95 7.50 -12.13
CA ARG A 297 -8.76 8.51 -11.42
C ARG A 297 -9.13 9.68 -12.33
N LEU A 298 -8.19 10.16 -13.16
CA LEU A 298 -8.46 11.20 -14.17
C LEU A 298 -9.50 10.74 -15.20
N PHE A 299 -9.42 9.49 -15.68
CA PHE A 299 -10.33 8.94 -16.68
C PHE A 299 -11.74 8.70 -16.12
N LEU A 300 -11.82 8.07 -14.94
CA LEU A 300 -13.04 7.85 -14.18
C LEU A 300 -13.81 9.17 -13.97
N ASN A 301 -13.10 10.19 -13.50
CA ASN A 301 -13.68 11.51 -13.26
C ASN A 301 -14.16 12.18 -14.57
N GLY A 302 -13.39 12.07 -15.65
CA GLY A 302 -13.78 12.56 -16.97
C GLY A 302 -14.99 11.85 -17.57
N LEU A 303 -15.14 10.54 -17.34
CA LEU A 303 -16.32 9.78 -17.74
C LEU A 303 -17.57 10.23 -16.97
N LEU A 304 -17.47 10.32 -15.64
CA LEU A 304 -18.57 10.70 -14.74
C LEU A 304 -19.06 12.14 -14.96
N THR A 305 -18.20 13.04 -15.45
CA THR A 305 -18.49 14.48 -15.61
C THR A 305 -18.47 14.98 -17.06
N ASP A 306 -18.56 14.06 -18.03
CA ASP A 306 -18.63 14.36 -19.47
C ASP A 306 -19.76 15.33 -19.87
N ARG A 307 -20.78 15.47 -19.00
CA ARG A 307 -21.99 16.30 -19.20
C ARG A 307 -22.47 16.87 -17.85
N PRO A 308 -23.23 17.99 -17.85
CA PRO A 308 -23.87 18.50 -16.65
C PRO A 308 -24.82 17.48 -15.98
N GLN A 309 -24.86 17.47 -14.64
CA GLN A 309 -25.63 16.50 -13.83
C GLN A 309 -27.14 16.46 -14.13
N ALA A 310 -27.68 17.48 -14.80
CA ALA A 310 -29.07 17.53 -15.27
C ALA A 310 -29.45 16.46 -16.32
N GLN A 311 -28.51 15.65 -16.83
CA GLN A 311 -28.80 14.51 -17.72
C GLN A 311 -28.27 13.18 -17.18
N ASN A 312 -29.03 12.62 -16.23
CA ASN A 312 -28.88 11.31 -15.59
C ASN A 312 -27.61 11.12 -14.73
N SER A 313 -27.77 10.43 -13.60
CA SER A 313 -26.67 10.01 -12.72
C SER A 313 -25.87 8.89 -13.38
N ARG A 314 -24.93 9.25 -14.27
CA ARG A 314 -24.04 8.32 -14.95
C ARG A 314 -23.19 7.55 -13.92
N LYS A 315 -23.09 6.24 -14.10
CA LYS A 315 -22.18 5.38 -13.34
C LYS A 315 -20.97 5.02 -14.20
N VAL A 316 -19.90 4.63 -13.53
CA VAL A 316 -18.73 3.97 -14.11
C VAL A 316 -18.34 2.86 -13.16
N VAL A 317 -18.03 1.68 -13.69
CA VAL A 317 -17.57 0.55 -12.89
C VAL A 317 -16.06 0.45 -12.97
N VAL A 318 -15.43 0.27 -11.81
CA VAL A 318 -14.00 -0.02 -11.69
C VAL A 318 -13.84 -1.49 -11.34
N LEU A 319 -13.03 -2.21 -12.12
CA LEU A 319 -12.55 -3.55 -11.78
C LEU A 319 -11.11 -3.40 -11.30
N ASP A 320 -10.92 -3.47 -9.99
CA ASP A 320 -9.62 -3.23 -9.36
C ASP A 320 -8.92 -4.57 -9.07
N LEU A 321 -7.89 -4.87 -9.88
CA LEU A 321 -7.12 -6.12 -9.81
C LEU A 321 -5.70 -5.92 -9.25
N ASP A 322 -5.39 -4.78 -8.61
CA ASP A 322 -4.13 -4.58 -7.89
C ASP A 322 -4.34 -4.78 -6.37
N PRO A 323 -4.05 -5.97 -5.79
CA PRO A 323 -4.19 -6.20 -4.35
C PRO A 323 -3.13 -5.46 -3.52
N GLY A 324 -2.10 -4.89 -4.15
CA GLY A 324 -1.05 -4.14 -3.49
C GLY A 324 -1.38 -2.66 -3.32
N GLN A 325 -2.06 -2.02 -4.28
CA GLN A 325 -2.50 -0.62 -4.18
C GLN A 325 -3.93 -0.40 -4.72
N PRO A 326 -4.96 -1.04 -4.12
CA PRO A 326 -6.36 -0.85 -4.50
C PRO A 326 -6.85 0.55 -4.14
N GLU A 327 -7.78 1.10 -4.93
CA GLU A 327 -8.31 2.46 -4.76
C GLU A 327 -9.41 2.53 -3.69
N TYR A 328 -10.37 1.60 -3.75
CA TYR A 328 -11.63 1.65 -2.99
C TYR A 328 -11.77 0.58 -1.90
N ALA A 329 -11.11 -0.55 -2.06
CA ALA A 329 -11.14 -1.70 -1.14
C ALA A 329 -9.84 -1.76 -0.33
N PRO A 330 -9.81 -2.46 0.83
CA PRO A 330 -8.58 -2.62 1.61
C PRO A 330 -7.48 -3.40 0.85
N ALA A 331 -6.22 -3.14 1.19
CA ALA A 331 -5.08 -3.89 0.69
C ALA A 331 -5.22 -5.40 0.92
N GLY A 332 -4.69 -6.21 0.00
CA GLY A 332 -4.85 -7.66 -0.04
C GLY A 332 -6.17 -8.15 -0.67
N THR A 333 -6.92 -7.28 -1.34
CA THR A 333 -8.20 -7.62 -2.00
C THR A 333 -8.25 -7.16 -3.46
N VAL A 334 -9.04 -7.85 -4.28
CA VAL A 334 -9.45 -7.43 -5.64
C VAL A 334 -10.96 -7.24 -5.67
N SER A 335 -11.47 -6.25 -6.41
CA SER A 335 -12.88 -5.83 -6.26
C SER A 335 -13.53 -5.27 -7.52
N LEU A 336 -14.86 -5.33 -7.56
CA LEU A 336 -15.70 -4.65 -8.55
C LEU A 336 -16.49 -3.53 -7.84
N VAL A 337 -16.38 -2.30 -8.34
CA VAL A 337 -16.86 -1.10 -7.65
C VAL A 337 -17.70 -0.23 -8.59
N SER A 338 -18.95 0.02 -8.23
CA SER A 338 -19.85 0.93 -8.95
C SER A 338 -19.71 2.35 -8.40
N VAL A 339 -19.08 3.24 -9.17
CA VAL A 339 -18.84 4.65 -8.81
C VAL A 339 -19.88 5.56 -9.47
N ASN A 340 -20.38 6.57 -8.75
CA ASN A 340 -21.40 7.52 -9.23
C ASN A 340 -21.06 9.01 -8.96
N LYS A 341 -19.95 9.32 -8.28
CA LYS A 341 -19.42 10.68 -8.10
C LYS A 341 -17.91 10.72 -8.35
N PRO A 342 -17.34 11.88 -8.73
CA PRO A 342 -15.90 12.03 -8.93
C PRO A 342 -15.08 11.63 -7.70
N ASN A 343 -14.04 10.85 -7.91
CA ASN A 343 -13.04 10.55 -6.91
C ASN A 343 -12.00 11.67 -6.88
N ILE A 344 -12.13 12.58 -5.91
CA ILE A 344 -11.21 13.71 -5.69
C ILE A 344 -10.57 13.58 -4.30
N GLY A 345 -10.13 12.36 -3.97
CA GLY A 345 -9.39 12.04 -2.75
C GLY A 345 -8.21 11.11 -3.01
N THR A 346 -7.51 10.74 -1.94
CA THR A 346 -6.52 9.65 -1.93
C THR A 346 -7.19 8.36 -1.44
N PRO A 347 -6.68 7.14 -1.76
CA PRO A 347 -7.33 5.88 -1.37
C PRO A 347 -7.67 5.78 0.13
N PHE A 348 -6.75 6.26 0.97
CA PHE A 348 -6.93 6.30 2.43
C PHE A 348 -8.04 7.25 2.91
N THR A 349 -8.65 8.08 2.06
CA THR A 349 -9.79 8.95 2.42
C THR A 349 -11.15 8.34 2.09
N HIS A 350 -11.20 7.21 1.37
CA HIS A 350 -12.46 6.65 0.88
C HIS A 350 -12.55 5.12 0.87
N THR A 351 -11.57 4.40 1.42
CA THR A 351 -11.61 2.92 1.52
C THR A 351 -12.75 2.44 2.44
N SER A 352 -13.86 1.96 1.86
CA SER A 352 -15.09 1.57 2.56
C SER A 352 -15.95 0.62 1.70
N SER A 353 -16.91 -0.09 2.30
CA SER A 353 -17.81 -0.99 1.55
C SER A 353 -18.79 -0.23 0.65
N GLU A 354 -19.42 0.84 1.16
CA GLU A 354 -20.26 1.76 0.39
C GLU A 354 -20.38 3.14 1.05
N ASN A 355 -20.66 4.16 0.24
CA ASN A 355 -21.05 5.50 0.67
C ASN A 355 -21.75 6.26 -0.47
N SER A 356 -21.95 7.58 -0.33
CA SER A 356 -22.66 8.40 -1.32
C SER A 356 -22.02 8.49 -2.73
N ALA A 357 -20.76 8.09 -2.89
CA ALA A 357 -19.97 8.23 -4.12
C ALA A 357 -19.69 6.91 -4.85
N PHE A 358 -19.78 5.77 -4.16
CA PHE A 358 -19.57 4.45 -4.74
C PHE A 358 -20.11 3.31 -3.84
N LYS A 359 -20.23 2.12 -4.43
CA LYS A 359 -20.48 0.85 -3.72
C LYS A 359 -19.56 -0.25 -4.24
N VAL A 360 -18.90 -0.98 -3.34
CA VAL A 360 -18.24 -2.25 -3.67
C VAL A 360 -19.34 -3.29 -3.93
N VAL A 361 -19.40 -3.79 -5.16
CA VAL A 361 -20.41 -4.73 -5.64
C VAL A 361 -20.05 -6.16 -5.26
N ARG A 362 -18.77 -6.53 -5.45
CA ARG A 362 -18.19 -7.82 -5.08
C ARG A 362 -16.69 -7.64 -4.81
N CYS A 363 -16.12 -8.43 -3.92
CA CYS A 363 -14.75 -8.30 -3.43
C CYS A 363 -14.21 -9.67 -3.02
N HIS A 364 -12.94 -9.94 -3.32
CA HIS A 364 -12.26 -11.19 -2.99
C HIS A 364 -10.89 -10.91 -2.36
N SER A 365 -10.65 -11.49 -1.20
CA SER A 365 -9.37 -11.45 -0.51
C SER A 365 -8.39 -12.43 -1.14
N MET A 366 -7.25 -11.92 -1.57
CA MET A 366 -6.06 -12.72 -1.92
C MET A 366 -5.32 -13.17 -0.66
N ALA A 367 -5.65 -12.60 0.51
CA ALA A 367 -4.92 -12.75 1.77
C ALA A 367 -3.41 -12.44 1.63
N SER A 368 -3.06 -11.60 0.64
CA SER A 368 -1.72 -11.30 0.20
C SER A 368 -1.72 -10.02 -0.61
N VAL A 369 -0.70 -9.17 -0.44
CA VAL A 369 -0.54 -7.91 -1.20
C VAL A 369 0.07 -8.13 -2.60
N THR A 370 0.19 -9.38 -3.06
CA THR A 370 0.70 -9.74 -4.39
C THR A 370 -0.09 -10.89 -5.04
N PRO A 371 -0.41 -10.84 -6.35
CA PRO A 371 -0.99 -11.97 -7.09
C PRO A 371 -0.13 -13.23 -7.14
N ALA A 372 1.19 -13.11 -6.88
CA ALA A 372 2.14 -14.21 -7.02
C ALA A 372 2.07 -15.26 -5.90
N SER A 373 1.31 -15.00 -4.83
CA SER A 373 0.95 -15.98 -3.79
C SER A 373 0.13 -17.12 -4.40
N ASN A 374 -1.02 -16.78 -4.97
CA ASN A 374 -1.91 -17.74 -5.62
C ASN A 374 -2.47 -17.20 -6.97
N PRO A 375 -1.73 -17.41 -8.08
CA PRO A 375 -2.14 -16.94 -9.41
C PRO A 375 -3.48 -17.52 -9.91
N ASP A 376 -3.87 -18.72 -9.49
CA ASP A 376 -5.14 -19.34 -9.88
C ASP A 376 -6.33 -18.74 -9.13
N LEU A 377 -6.19 -18.43 -7.84
CA LEU A 377 -7.16 -17.63 -7.09
C LEU A 377 -7.31 -16.23 -7.71
N TYR A 378 -6.20 -15.60 -8.08
CA TYR A 378 -6.20 -14.28 -8.73
C TYR A 378 -6.98 -14.30 -10.05
N LEU A 379 -6.68 -15.24 -10.95
CA LEU A 379 -7.36 -15.37 -12.24
C LEU A 379 -8.84 -15.78 -12.12
N SER A 380 -9.19 -16.63 -11.15
CA SER A 380 -10.59 -17.04 -10.92
C SER A 380 -11.41 -15.93 -10.25
N SER A 381 -10.81 -15.15 -9.34
CA SER A 381 -11.45 -13.98 -8.74
C SER A 381 -11.66 -12.88 -9.77
N ALA A 382 -10.68 -12.59 -10.62
CA ALA A 382 -10.83 -11.63 -11.72
C ALA A 382 -11.94 -12.06 -12.70
N ALA A 383 -12.04 -13.36 -13.01
CA ALA A 383 -13.10 -13.90 -13.85
C ALA A 383 -14.49 -13.73 -13.20
N ASP A 384 -14.67 -14.10 -11.93
CA ASP A 384 -15.94 -13.95 -11.21
C ASP A 384 -16.39 -12.49 -11.05
N LEU A 385 -15.45 -11.56 -10.81
CA LEU A 385 -15.74 -10.12 -10.79
C LEU A 385 -16.15 -9.60 -12.18
N PHE A 386 -15.52 -10.07 -13.25
CA PHE A 386 -15.91 -9.72 -14.63
C PHE A 386 -17.25 -10.36 -15.05
N ASP A 387 -17.54 -11.57 -14.58
CA ASP A 387 -18.84 -12.23 -14.70
C ASP A 387 -19.93 -11.41 -14.00
N THR A 388 -19.64 -10.89 -12.80
CA THR A 388 -20.52 -10.02 -12.02
C THR A 388 -20.78 -8.68 -12.73
N TYR A 389 -19.74 -8.09 -13.34
CA TYR A 389 -19.91 -6.93 -14.22
C TYR A 389 -20.82 -7.27 -15.42
N SER A 390 -20.54 -8.37 -16.12
CA SER A 390 -21.27 -8.76 -17.33
C SER A 390 -22.75 -9.04 -17.07
N LYS A 391 -23.10 -9.57 -15.89
CA LYS A 391 -24.48 -9.89 -15.48
C LYS A 391 -25.29 -8.67 -15.02
N HIS A 392 -24.65 -7.63 -14.47
CA HIS A 392 -25.35 -6.54 -13.77
C HIS A 392 -25.00 -5.12 -14.23
N HIS A 393 -23.91 -4.94 -14.99
CA HIS A 393 -23.30 -3.64 -15.29
C HIS A 393 -22.81 -3.49 -16.75
N ALA A 394 -23.08 -4.44 -17.65
CA ALA A 394 -22.59 -4.37 -19.05
C ALA A 394 -23.02 -3.12 -19.86
N GLY A 395 -23.99 -2.32 -19.36
CA GLY A 395 -24.35 -1.02 -19.93
C GLY A 395 -23.52 0.17 -19.41
N ASP A 396 -22.82 0.01 -18.28
CA ASP A 396 -21.94 1.02 -17.67
C ASP A 396 -20.51 0.91 -18.26
N PRO A 397 -19.77 2.02 -18.42
CA PRO A 397 -18.36 1.98 -18.78
C PRO A 397 -17.53 1.25 -17.72
N LEU A 398 -16.52 0.49 -18.14
CA LEU A 398 -15.63 -0.30 -17.28
C LEU A 398 -14.18 0.21 -17.37
N VAL A 399 -13.57 0.50 -16.23
CA VAL A 399 -12.14 0.83 -16.13
C VAL A 399 -11.45 -0.24 -15.29
N ILE A 400 -10.42 -0.87 -15.82
CA ILE A 400 -9.76 -2.03 -15.19
C ILE A 400 -8.36 -1.61 -14.73
N ASN A 401 -8.11 -1.65 -13.42
CA ASN A 401 -6.78 -1.49 -12.85
C ASN A 401 -6.03 -2.83 -12.86
N THR A 402 -4.72 -2.82 -13.04
CA THR A 402 -3.88 -4.02 -13.02
C THR A 402 -2.58 -3.76 -12.26
N PRO A 403 -1.94 -4.79 -11.66
CA PRO A 403 -0.76 -4.61 -10.83
C PRO A 403 0.47 -4.23 -11.66
N GLY A 404 1.50 -3.67 -11.01
CA GLY A 404 2.75 -3.24 -11.65
C GLY A 404 3.68 -4.34 -12.19
N TRP A 405 3.16 -5.54 -12.47
CA TRP A 405 3.91 -6.75 -12.84
C TRP A 405 3.85 -6.97 -14.35
N ILE A 406 4.91 -6.60 -15.08
CA ILE A 406 4.94 -6.61 -16.56
C ILE A 406 5.86 -7.66 -17.19
N GLN A 407 6.42 -8.57 -16.40
CA GLN A 407 7.41 -9.57 -16.85
C GLN A 407 7.16 -10.93 -16.17
N GLY A 408 7.65 -12.01 -16.78
CA GLY A 408 7.53 -13.38 -16.28
C GLY A 408 6.07 -13.78 -16.01
N THR A 409 5.82 -14.43 -14.88
CA THR A 409 4.46 -14.81 -14.42
C THR A 409 3.48 -13.63 -14.39
N GLY A 410 3.97 -12.39 -14.20
CA GLY A 410 3.14 -11.19 -14.27
C GLY A 410 2.65 -10.87 -15.68
N LEU A 411 3.50 -11.06 -16.69
CA LEU A 411 3.15 -10.89 -18.10
C LEU A 411 2.14 -11.95 -18.54
N ASP A 412 2.36 -13.22 -18.19
CA ASP A 412 1.44 -14.33 -18.46
C ASP A 412 0.04 -14.06 -17.85
N LEU A 413 0.01 -13.54 -16.62
CA LEU A 413 -1.23 -13.13 -15.96
C LEU A 413 -1.93 -11.97 -16.68
N LEU A 414 -1.21 -10.93 -17.09
CA LEU A 414 -1.78 -9.80 -17.84
C LEU A 414 -2.33 -10.24 -19.20
N CYS A 415 -1.61 -11.07 -19.95
CA CYS A 415 -2.09 -11.61 -21.24
C CYS A 415 -3.35 -12.44 -21.03
N THR A 416 -3.35 -13.36 -20.05
CA THR A 416 -4.52 -14.18 -19.69
C THR A 416 -5.74 -13.32 -19.30
N LEU A 417 -5.53 -12.19 -18.61
CA LEU A 417 -6.62 -11.26 -18.28
C LEU A 417 -7.15 -10.54 -19.53
N ILE A 418 -6.27 -10.06 -20.43
CA ILE A 418 -6.68 -9.38 -21.67
C ILE A 418 -7.47 -10.34 -22.57
N GLU A 419 -6.99 -11.56 -22.77
CA GLU A 419 -7.65 -12.59 -23.60
C GLU A 419 -9.03 -12.99 -23.08
N ARG A 420 -9.22 -13.04 -21.76
CA ARG A 420 -10.50 -13.40 -21.12
C ARG A 420 -11.49 -12.24 -21.08
N ILE A 421 -11.02 -11.02 -20.75
CA ILE A 421 -11.86 -9.84 -20.56
C ILE A 421 -12.19 -9.15 -21.91
N LYS A 422 -11.32 -9.31 -22.91
CA LYS A 422 -11.43 -8.70 -24.25
C LYS A 422 -11.72 -7.18 -24.17
N PRO A 423 -10.88 -6.40 -23.47
CA PRO A 423 -11.09 -4.97 -23.31
C PRO A 423 -11.08 -4.25 -24.66
N HIS A 424 -11.94 -3.23 -24.81
CA HIS A 424 -12.01 -2.44 -26.04
C HIS A 424 -10.75 -1.61 -26.31
N GLU A 425 -10.00 -1.31 -25.26
CA GLU A 425 -8.74 -0.58 -25.31
C GLU A 425 -7.82 -1.07 -24.17
N VAL A 426 -6.59 -1.47 -24.51
CA VAL A 426 -5.49 -1.69 -23.57
C VAL A 426 -4.57 -0.48 -23.61
N LEU A 427 -4.28 0.08 -22.44
CA LEU A 427 -3.38 1.22 -22.26
C LEU A 427 -2.13 0.76 -21.52
N PHE A 428 -1.00 0.70 -22.22
CA PHE A 428 0.30 0.39 -21.62
C PHE A 428 1.04 1.68 -21.26
N MET A 429 1.25 1.92 -19.97
CA MET A 429 1.80 3.17 -19.46
C MET A 429 3.34 3.17 -19.38
N SER A 430 4.00 2.82 -20.49
CA SER A 430 5.40 3.12 -20.73
C SER A 430 5.66 3.19 -22.23
N GLU A 431 6.55 4.08 -22.66
CA GLU A 431 7.14 4.12 -24.02
C GLU A 431 8.55 3.48 -24.03
N VAL A 432 9.01 2.97 -22.88
CA VAL A 432 10.34 2.38 -22.65
C VAL A 432 10.18 1.00 -21.98
N GLY A 433 9.24 0.20 -22.49
CA GLY A 433 9.07 -1.20 -22.08
C GLY A 433 10.16 -2.11 -22.67
N SER A 434 10.36 -3.28 -22.08
CA SER A 434 11.05 -4.38 -22.76
C SER A 434 10.19 -4.84 -23.95
N PHE A 435 10.78 -4.88 -25.15
CA PHE A 435 10.07 -5.17 -26.41
C PHE A 435 9.20 -6.42 -26.31
N ASP A 436 9.76 -7.52 -25.81
CA ASP A 436 9.06 -8.81 -25.62
C ASP A 436 7.75 -8.67 -24.81
N SER A 437 7.75 -7.82 -23.79
CA SER A 437 6.58 -7.57 -22.93
C SER A 437 5.51 -6.75 -23.67
N VAL A 438 5.92 -5.78 -24.47
CA VAL A 438 5.01 -4.95 -25.28
C VAL A 438 4.39 -5.77 -26.39
N ASP A 439 5.18 -6.59 -27.10
CA ASP A 439 4.71 -7.42 -28.19
C ASP A 439 3.79 -8.57 -27.70
N ALA A 440 4.07 -9.16 -26.53
CA ALA A 440 3.15 -10.14 -25.91
C ALA A 440 1.79 -9.52 -25.55
N LEU A 441 1.78 -8.35 -24.87
CA LEU A 441 0.53 -7.65 -24.54
C LEU A 441 -0.23 -7.19 -25.79
N ARG A 442 0.50 -6.76 -26.83
CA ARG A 442 -0.04 -6.37 -28.14
C ARG A 442 -0.65 -7.55 -28.88
N ALA A 443 -0.03 -8.73 -28.83
CA ALA A 443 -0.54 -9.96 -29.42
C ALA A 443 -1.81 -10.50 -28.70
N ALA A 444 -1.87 -10.37 -27.37
CA ALA A 444 -3.05 -10.70 -26.59
C ALA A 444 -4.25 -9.74 -26.82
N THR A 445 -4.01 -8.54 -27.37
CA THR A 445 -5.04 -7.49 -27.49
C THR A 445 -5.78 -7.54 -28.83
N GLU A 446 -7.04 -7.99 -28.81
CA GLU A 446 -7.87 -8.16 -30.03
C GLU A 446 -8.32 -6.86 -30.73
N LEU A 447 -8.40 -5.72 -30.01
CA LEU A 447 -9.13 -4.53 -30.48
C LEU A 447 -8.26 -3.27 -30.63
N ALA A 448 -7.73 -2.73 -29.54
CA ALA A 448 -6.88 -1.54 -29.59
C ALA A 448 -5.84 -1.57 -28.46
N PHE A 449 -4.57 -1.40 -28.82
CA PHE A 449 -3.44 -1.30 -27.90
C PHE A 449 -2.77 0.06 -28.08
N THR A 450 -2.72 0.88 -27.02
CA THR A 450 -2.10 2.20 -27.04
C THR A 450 -1.04 2.31 -25.96
N GLU A 451 0.18 2.67 -26.37
CA GLU A 451 1.26 3.04 -25.46
C GLU A 451 1.13 4.53 -25.05
N LEU A 452 1.53 4.84 -23.81
CA LEU A 452 1.52 6.19 -23.25
C LEU A 452 2.79 6.43 -22.43
N PRO A 453 3.33 7.66 -22.40
CA PRO A 453 4.50 7.98 -21.59
C PRO A 453 4.18 7.78 -20.11
N SER A 454 5.12 7.25 -19.35
CA SER A 454 5.00 7.13 -17.91
C SER A 454 5.15 8.49 -17.23
N GLN A 455 4.46 8.70 -16.11
CA GLN A 455 4.59 9.91 -15.29
C GLN A 455 4.79 9.51 -13.82
N PRO A 456 6.02 9.14 -13.42
CA PRO A 456 6.34 8.90 -12.02
C PRO A 456 6.25 10.19 -11.20
N SER A 457 5.89 10.07 -9.92
CA SER A 457 5.91 11.20 -8.98
C SER A 457 7.35 11.67 -8.75
N LYS A 458 7.53 12.98 -8.62
CA LYS A 458 8.84 13.60 -8.39
C LYS A 458 9.23 13.64 -6.92
N ILE A 459 8.26 13.50 -6.01
CA ILE A 459 8.50 13.56 -4.57
C ILE A 459 7.82 12.36 -3.89
N ALA A 460 8.56 11.25 -3.76
CA ALA A 460 8.09 10.01 -3.15
C ALA A 460 8.10 10.08 -1.60
N LEU A 461 7.22 10.90 -1.01
CA LEU A 461 7.13 11.10 0.45
C LEU A 461 6.70 9.83 1.25
N ARG A 462 6.19 8.80 0.57
CA ARG A 462 5.72 7.54 1.16
C ARG A 462 6.07 6.36 0.25
N THR A 463 6.51 5.25 0.83
CA THR A 463 6.72 3.97 0.13
C THR A 463 5.38 3.28 -0.14
N ALA A 464 5.38 2.23 -0.97
CA ALA A 464 4.16 1.44 -1.19
C ALA A 464 3.59 0.85 0.11
N ALA A 465 4.45 0.34 1.01
CA ALA A 465 4.07 -0.14 2.33
C ALA A 465 3.46 0.96 3.21
N HIS A 466 4.08 2.15 3.28
CA HIS A 466 3.52 3.28 4.02
C HIS A 466 2.12 3.65 3.53
N LEU A 467 1.85 3.59 2.22
CA LEU A 467 0.51 3.86 1.67
C LEU A 467 -0.51 2.76 2.01
N ARG A 468 -0.13 1.47 1.98
CA ARG A 468 -1.00 0.36 2.42
C ARG A 468 -1.32 0.45 3.91
N ALA A 469 -0.32 0.77 4.74
CA ALA A 469 -0.50 0.98 6.19
C ALA A 469 -1.44 2.16 6.48
N MET A 470 -1.29 3.30 5.79
CA MET A 470 -2.20 4.44 5.90
C MET A 470 -3.64 4.09 5.49
N GLN A 471 -3.82 3.37 4.38
CA GLN A 471 -5.13 2.93 3.91
C GLN A 471 -5.81 1.99 4.90
N THR A 472 -5.07 1.00 5.40
CA THR A 472 -5.56 -0.03 6.32
C THR A 472 -5.89 0.57 7.69
N MET A 473 -5.03 1.44 8.22
CA MET A 473 -5.31 2.20 9.44
C MET A 473 -6.58 3.05 9.28
N SER A 474 -6.69 3.81 8.19
CA SER A 474 -7.88 4.63 7.92
C SER A 474 -9.17 3.80 7.86
N TYR A 475 -9.15 2.65 7.19
CA TYR A 475 -10.25 1.69 7.14
C TYR A 475 -10.68 1.26 8.56
N PHE A 476 -9.75 0.79 9.40
CA PHE A 476 -10.10 0.38 10.77
C PHE A 476 -10.60 1.53 11.64
N HIS A 477 -10.12 2.76 11.43
CA HIS A 477 -10.61 3.95 12.14
C HIS A 477 -11.97 4.50 11.67
N LEU A 478 -12.62 3.92 10.65
CA LEU A 478 -13.97 4.32 10.27
C LEU A 478 -14.97 4.15 11.43
N GLN A 479 -15.92 5.09 11.49
CA GLN A 479 -17.11 5.04 12.33
C GLN A 479 -18.25 4.33 11.59
N ASP A 480 -19.07 3.56 12.31
CA ASP A 480 -20.31 3.00 11.74
C ASP A 480 -21.24 4.15 11.31
N MET A 481 -21.84 4.00 10.12
CA MET A 481 -22.66 5.02 9.46
C MET A 481 -24.15 4.68 9.46
N LYS A 482 -24.55 3.48 9.91
CA LYS A 482 -25.97 3.10 9.94
C LYS A 482 -26.67 3.84 11.09
N PRO A 483 -27.69 4.67 10.82
CA PRO A 483 -28.34 5.45 11.86
C PRO A 483 -29.10 4.54 12.83
N THR A 484 -28.84 4.69 14.13
CA THR A 484 -29.51 3.95 15.21
C THR A 484 -30.97 4.37 15.44
N VAL A 485 -31.51 5.27 14.62
CA VAL A 485 -32.87 5.81 14.70
C VAL A 485 -33.43 5.92 13.28
N ALA A 486 -34.61 5.34 13.04
CA ALA A 486 -35.25 5.25 11.72
C ALA A 486 -35.77 6.57 11.13
N ASN A 487 -35.46 7.72 11.75
CA ASN A 487 -36.01 9.05 11.44
C ASN A 487 -34.94 10.05 10.96
N ALA A 488 -33.76 9.58 10.53
CA ALA A 488 -32.76 10.44 9.90
C ALA A 488 -33.07 10.64 8.40
N SER A 489 -32.92 11.86 7.89
CA SER A 489 -33.21 12.22 6.49
C SER A 489 -32.28 11.52 5.48
N ASP A 490 -32.79 11.29 4.26
CA ASP A 490 -32.09 10.67 3.10
C ASP A 490 -30.82 11.39 2.60
N THR A 491 -30.32 12.40 3.33
CA THR A 491 -28.98 12.97 3.16
C THR A 491 -27.91 11.88 3.25
N PRO A 492 -27.18 11.55 2.16
CA PRO A 492 -26.23 10.45 2.17
C PRO A 492 -25.08 10.68 3.14
N SER A 493 -24.79 9.69 4.00
CA SER A 493 -23.75 9.81 5.02
C SER A 493 -22.35 9.92 4.39
N ARG A 494 -21.62 10.97 4.78
CA ARG A 494 -20.18 11.11 4.51
C ARG A 494 -19.39 10.32 5.57
N LEU A 495 -18.30 9.70 5.14
CA LEU A 495 -17.39 8.97 6.02
C LEU A 495 -16.85 9.87 7.14
N LYS A 496 -16.61 9.27 8.31
CA LYS A 496 -15.99 9.89 9.49
C LYS A 496 -15.08 8.87 10.14
N TRP A 497 -14.08 9.38 10.85
CA TRP A 497 -13.05 8.57 11.51
C TRP A 497 -13.06 8.83 13.01
N ASN A 498 -12.93 7.76 13.79
CA ASN A 498 -12.70 7.84 15.23
C ASN A 498 -11.19 7.91 15.47
N ALA A 499 -10.70 9.01 16.04
CA ALA A 499 -9.28 9.24 16.32
C ALA A 499 -8.83 8.80 17.72
N SER A 500 -9.63 8.00 18.43
CA SER A 500 -9.18 7.22 19.60
C SER A 500 -8.46 5.94 19.15
N PRO A 501 -7.46 5.46 19.92
CA PRO A 501 -6.80 4.18 19.69
C PRO A 501 -7.77 3.00 19.57
N LEU A 502 -7.42 2.00 18.75
CA LEU A 502 -8.16 0.75 18.62
C LEU A 502 -8.19 -0.05 19.94
N SER A 503 -7.20 0.12 20.83
CA SER A 503 -7.18 -0.50 22.16
C SER A 503 -8.39 -0.08 23.02
N PHE A 504 -8.82 1.18 22.91
CA PHE A 504 -9.95 1.74 23.66
C PHE A 504 -11.33 1.41 23.06
N ARG A 505 -11.39 0.87 21.84
CA ARG A 505 -12.67 0.49 21.20
C ARG A 505 -13.17 -0.86 21.74
N PRO A 506 -14.43 -0.96 22.19
CA PRO A 506 -15.03 -2.25 22.52
C PRO A 506 -14.99 -3.20 21.31
N PRO A 507 -14.46 -4.43 21.44
CA PRO A 507 -14.44 -5.39 20.34
C PRO A 507 -15.80 -6.06 20.15
N LEU A 508 -16.02 -6.57 18.93
CA LEU A 508 -17.03 -7.58 18.67
C LEU A 508 -16.57 -8.92 19.28
N LEU A 509 -17.32 -9.42 20.24
CA LEU A 509 -17.09 -10.73 20.87
C LEU A 509 -17.74 -11.83 20.03
N VAL A 510 -16.94 -12.76 19.52
CA VAL A 510 -17.39 -13.86 18.64
C VAL A 510 -17.17 -15.19 19.34
N GLN A 511 -18.24 -15.83 19.81
CA GLN A 511 -18.15 -17.16 20.43
C GLN A 511 -17.81 -18.23 19.38
N TYR A 512 -16.81 -19.06 19.68
CA TYR A 512 -16.25 -20.02 18.73
C TYR A 512 -16.50 -21.51 19.06
N SER A 513 -16.86 -21.85 20.31
CA SER A 513 -17.02 -23.24 20.77
C SER A 513 -18.47 -23.73 20.89
N SER A 514 -19.47 -22.92 20.52
CA SER A 514 -20.89 -23.29 20.65
C SER A 514 -21.46 -23.88 19.36
N LEU A 515 -22.58 -24.62 19.47
CA LEU A 515 -23.35 -25.11 18.31
C LEU A 515 -23.70 -23.98 17.33
N ASN A 516 -24.01 -22.80 17.86
CA ASN A 516 -24.28 -21.57 17.10
C ASN A 516 -23.05 -20.66 16.97
N ARG A 517 -21.85 -21.25 16.75
CA ARG A 517 -20.58 -20.53 16.56
C ARG A 517 -20.70 -19.36 15.58
N GLY A 518 -20.13 -18.22 15.97
CA GLY A 518 -20.22 -16.97 15.19
C GLY A 518 -19.51 -17.08 13.83
N VAL A 519 -18.40 -17.80 13.78
CA VAL A 519 -17.67 -18.17 12.56
C VAL A 519 -17.63 -19.69 12.40
N LEU A 520 -17.55 -20.17 11.15
CA LEU A 520 -17.42 -21.60 10.85
C LEU A 520 -16.07 -22.14 11.36
N GLY A 521 -15.00 -21.42 11.01
CA GLY A 521 -13.63 -21.68 11.43
C GLY A 521 -12.68 -20.61 10.90
N LEU A 522 -11.42 -20.72 11.30
CA LEU A 522 -10.29 -20.04 10.69
C LEU A 522 -9.77 -20.88 9.51
N LEU A 523 -9.27 -20.21 8.47
CA LEU A 523 -8.65 -20.81 7.29
C LEU A 523 -7.38 -20.03 6.96
N SER A 524 -6.29 -20.71 6.60
CA SER A 524 -5.05 -20.07 6.14
C SER A 524 -4.79 -20.34 4.67
N TYR A 525 -4.24 -19.34 3.97
CA TYR A 525 -3.52 -19.49 2.70
C TYR A 525 -2.00 -19.30 2.92
N ASP A 526 -1.19 -19.74 1.95
CA ASP A 526 0.28 -19.68 1.86
C ASP A 526 1.06 -20.45 2.94
N TYR A 527 0.52 -20.60 4.15
CA TYR A 527 1.18 -21.25 5.28
C TYR A 527 0.18 -21.94 6.22
N GLN A 528 0.32 -23.26 6.35
CA GLN A 528 -0.49 -24.07 7.23
C GLN A 528 0.20 -24.22 8.58
N CYS A 529 -0.31 -23.52 9.59
CA CYS A 529 0.24 -23.52 10.94
C CYS A 529 -0.21 -24.77 11.73
N PRO A 530 0.67 -25.46 12.47
CA PRO A 530 0.28 -26.51 13.40
C PRO A 530 -0.80 -26.02 14.40
N PRO A 531 -1.79 -26.86 14.78
CA PRO A 531 -2.89 -26.43 15.66
C PRO A 531 -2.41 -25.83 16.98
N GLU A 532 -1.29 -26.29 17.51
CA GLU A 532 -0.67 -25.87 18.78
C GLU A 532 -0.04 -24.47 18.71
N LEU A 533 0.22 -23.97 17.50
CA LEU A 533 0.77 -22.64 17.25
C LEU A 533 -0.25 -21.69 16.62
N LEU A 534 -1.48 -22.16 16.36
CA LEU A 534 -2.53 -21.38 15.70
C LEU A 534 -2.82 -20.09 16.48
N ALA A 535 -3.11 -20.19 17.78
CA ALA A 535 -3.49 -19.05 18.62
C ALA A 535 -2.42 -17.94 18.63
N ASP A 536 -1.15 -18.31 18.86
CA ASP A 536 0.00 -17.38 18.83
C ASP A 536 0.22 -16.76 17.45
N THR A 537 0.01 -17.53 16.37
CA THR A 537 0.21 -17.07 14.99
C THR A 537 -0.83 -16.02 14.58
N VAL A 538 -2.09 -16.22 15.00
CA VAL A 538 -3.23 -15.42 14.54
C VAL A 538 -3.58 -14.25 15.45
N ASN A 539 -3.12 -14.25 16.71
CA ASN A 539 -3.33 -13.14 17.62
C ASN A 539 -2.62 -11.87 17.11
N GLY A 540 -3.28 -10.72 17.26
CA GLY A 540 -2.84 -9.43 16.69
C GLY A 540 -3.00 -9.30 15.17
N GLN A 541 -3.42 -10.34 14.43
CA GLN A 541 -3.40 -10.31 12.96
C GLN A 541 -4.63 -9.68 12.32
N ILE A 542 -4.41 -9.13 11.12
CA ILE A 542 -5.47 -8.83 10.16
C ILE A 542 -5.91 -10.13 9.47
N MET A 543 -7.22 -10.26 9.25
CA MET A 543 -7.84 -11.32 8.47
C MET A 543 -8.93 -10.74 7.58
N ALA A 544 -9.27 -11.44 6.50
CA ALA A 544 -10.51 -11.18 5.77
C ALA A 544 -11.68 -11.94 6.39
N ALA A 545 -12.81 -11.26 6.60
CA ALA A 545 -14.09 -11.92 6.83
C ALA A 545 -14.66 -12.33 5.47
N VAL A 546 -14.88 -13.63 5.28
CA VAL A 546 -15.39 -14.21 4.04
C VAL A 546 -16.77 -14.82 4.29
N GLU A 547 -17.79 -14.34 3.58
CA GLU A 547 -19.10 -14.97 3.50
C GLU A 547 -19.01 -16.17 2.57
N ILE A 548 -19.43 -17.34 3.07
CA ILE A 548 -19.66 -18.53 2.26
C ILE A 548 -21.11 -18.49 1.77
N GLU A 549 -21.29 -18.28 0.47
CA GLU A 549 -22.59 -18.16 -0.17
C GLU A 549 -23.23 -19.53 -0.44
N ASP A 550 -22.39 -20.55 -0.66
CA ASP A 550 -22.75 -21.94 -0.99
C ASP A 550 -21.61 -22.89 -0.56
N ALA A 551 -21.91 -24.13 -0.16
CA ALA A 551 -20.90 -25.11 0.29
C ALA A 551 -19.87 -25.46 -0.79
N ARG A 552 -20.22 -25.29 -2.08
CA ARG A 552 -19.30 -25.44 -3.22
C ARG A 552 -18.08 -24.52 -3.17
N ALA A 553 -18.05 -23.50 -2.30
CA ALA A 553 -16.84 -22.73 -1.99
C ALA A 553 -15.64 -23.61 -1.60
N PHE A 554 -15.90 -24.80 -1.04
CA PHE A 554 -14.89 -25.76 -0.59
C PHE A 554 -14.62 -26.90 -1.59
N SER A 555 -15.06 -26.82 -2.85
CA SER A 555 -14.94 -27.92 -3.84
C SER A 555 -13.50 -28.40 -4.09
N ASN A 556 -12.51 -27.55 -3.80
CA ASN A 556 -11.10 -27.79 -4.05
C ASN A 556 -10.36 -28.36 -2.82
N PHE A 557 -11.05 -28.49 -1.69
CA PHE A 557 -10.48 -28.96 -0.43
C PHE A 557 -10.55 -30.48 -0.38
N THR A 558 -9.40 -31.14 -0.29
CA THR A 558 -9.35 -32.58 -0.03
C THR A 558 -9.97 -32.89 1.32
N GLN A 559 -10.97 -33.76 1.32
CA GLN A 559 -11.38 -34.48 2.51
C GLN A 559 -10.37 -35.59 2.74
N GLU A 560 -9.89 -35.71 3.98
CA GLU A 560 -9.30 -36.97 4.40
C GLU A 560 -10.44 -37.99 4.50
N GLU A 561 -10.53 -38.89 3.52
CA GLU A 561 -11.23 -40.15 3.74
C GLU A 561 -10.56 -40.84 4.93
N THR A 562 -11.28 -40.93 6.05
CA THR A 562 -10.81 -41.64 7.23
C THR A 562 -10.79 -43.13 6.92
N LEU A 563 -9.63 -43.60 6.45
CA LEU A 563 -9.28 -45.00 6.20
C LEU A 563 -9.45 -45.83 7.47
N THR A 564 -10.71 -46.23 7.71
CA THR A 564 -11.12 -47.21 8.69
C THR A 564 -11.21 -48.55 7.97
N GLU A 565 -10.16 -49.35 8.10
CA GLU A 565 -10.02 -50.66 7.46
C GLU A 565 -11.09 -51.64 7.97
N ALA A 566 -12.29 -51.67 7.37
CA ALA A 566 -13.25 -52.77 7.49
C ALA A 566 -14.40 -52.71 6.46
N ASN A 567 -14.13 -52.99 5.18
CA ASN A 567 -14.69 -54.16 4.48
C ASN A 567 -14.60 -54.05 2.95
N ASP A 568 -14.48 -55.22 2.32
CA ASP A 568 -14.41 -55.40 0.88
C ASP A 568 -15.76 -55.20 0.16
N SER A 569 -15.70 -55.06 -1.16
CA SER A 569 -16.81 -55.28 -2.11
C SER A 569 -18.01 -54.32 -2.13
N ALA A 570 -17.78 -53.06 -2.49
CA ALA A 570 -18.79 -52.26 -3.20
C ALA A 570 -18.16 -51.36 -4.28
N GLN A 571 -18.44 -51.63 -5.56
CA GLN A 571 -18.22 -50.65 -6.63
C GLN A 571 -19.33 -49.59 -6.55
N VAL A 572 -19.07 -48.50 -5.81
CA VAL A 572 -19.98 -47.36 -5.74
C VAL A 572 -19.76 -46.46 -6.96
N ASN A 573 -20.82 -46.19 -7.72
CA ASN A 573 -20.76 -45.27 -8.86
C ASN A 573 -20.32 -43.88 -8.42
N VAL A 574 -19.28 -43.33 -9.05
CA VAL A 574 -18.83 -41.94 -8.90
C VAL A 574 -19.76 -41.03 -9.72
N ASP A 575 -21.04 -40.98 -9.37
CA ASP A 575 -22.03 -40.14 -10.06
C ASP A 575 -23.24 -39.76 -9.18
N SER A 576 -23.00 -38.96 -8.14
CA SER A 576 -24.02 -38.17 -7.41
C SER A 576 -23.37 -37.12 -6.52
N GLY A 577 -23.72 -35.84 -6.72
CA GLY A 577 -23.06 -34.70 -6.07
C GLY A 577 -23.50 -34.44 -4.62
N ASN A 578 -23.00 -35.23 -3.66
CA ASN A 578 -23.15 -34.94 -2.24
C ASN A 578 -22.36 -33.67 -1.85
N GLN A 579 -23.05 -32.55 -1.67
CA GLN A 579 -22.46 -31.27 -1.28
C GLN A 579 -22.13 -31.24 0.22
N THR A 580 -20.93 -31.67 0.56
CA THR A 580 -20.40 -31.75 1.92
C THR A 580 -19.64 -30.48 2.34
N TRP A 581 -19.96 -29.95 3.51
CA TRP A 581 -19.15 -28.91 4.19
C TRP A 581 -17.77 -29.47 4.57
N PRO A 582 -16.72 -28.62 4.71
CA PRO A 582 -15.38 -29.07 5.05
C PRO A 582 -15.34 -29.65 6.47
N LEU A 583 -14.37 -30.53 6.71
CA LEU A 583 -13.97 -30.92 8.06
C LEU A 583 -13.52 -29.67 8.83
N VAL A 584 -13.97 -29.54 10.08
CA VAL A 584 -13.50 -28.49 11.00
C VAL A 584 -12.93 -29.15 12.24
N THR A 585 -11.62 -29.01 12.43
CA THR A 585 -10.88 -29.47 13.61
C THR A 585 -10.80 -28.35 14.64
N THR A 586 -10.09 -28.57 15.75
CA THR A 586 -9.90 -27.55 16.79
C THR A 586 -8.45 -27.47 17.26
N SER A 587 -7.95 -26.27 17.52
CA SER A 587 -6.70 -26.07 18.26
C SER A 587 -6.81 -26.52 19.73
N PRO A 588 -5.70 -26.61 20.49
CA PRO A 588 -5.74 -26.91 21.94
C PRO A 588 -6.58 -25.91 22.75
N GLU A 589 -6.67 -24.65 22.31
CA GLU A 589 -7.53 -23.62 22.90
C GLU A 589 -9.02 -23.82 22.55
N GLY A 590 -9.33 -24.75 21.63
CA GLY A 590 -10.66 -25.03 21.12
C GLY A 590 -11.07 -24.16 19.92
N ILE A 591 -10.14 -23.46 19.27
CA ILE A 591 -10.44 -22.57 18.14
C ILE A 591 -10.77 -23.44 16.92
N PRO A 592 -11.92 -23.28 16.26
CA PRO A 592 -12.28 -24.05 15.07
C PRO A 592 -11.36 -23.71 13.89
N LEU A 593 -10.72 -24.72 13.33
CA LEU A 593 -9.76 -24.65 12.23
C LEU A 593 -10.28 -25.46 11.04
N ILE A 594 -10.22 -24.91 9.83
CA ILE A 594 -10.47 -25.62 8.57
C ILE A 594 -9.09 -26.07 8.05
N PRO A 595 -8.77 -27.38 8.05
CA PRO A 595 -7.50 -27.87 7.53
C PRO A 595 -7.37 -27.58 6.03
N ASN A 596 -6.19 -27.13 5.59
CA ASN A 596 -5.94 -26.75 4.20
C ASN A 596 -4.57 -27.23 3.70
N TYR A 597 -4.26 -28.51 3.90
CA TYR A 597 -2.94 -29.10 3.65
C TYR A 597 -2.40 -28.90 2.21
N ASN A 598 -3.30 -28.77 1.23
CA ASN A 598 -2.97 -28.57 -0.19
C ASN A 598 -2.94 -27.08 -0.61
N ASP A 599 -3.07 -26.15 0.34
CA ASP A 599 -3.21 -24.70 0.11
C ASP A 599 -4.30 -24.32 -0.91
N ALA A 600 -5.43 -25.02 -0.83
CA ALA A 600 -6.59 -24.80 -1.68
C ALA A 600 -7.23 -23.44 -1.37
N ALA A 601 -7.57 -22.71 -2.42
CA ALA A 601 -8.34 -21.48 -2.32
C ALA A 601 -9.85 -21.76 -2.35
N LEU A 602 -10.61 -20.93 -1.62
CA LEU A 602 -12.07 -20.88 -1.72
C LEU A 602 -12.49 -20.47 -3.14
N ASP A 603 -13.53 -21.10 -3.68
CA ASP A 603 -14.06 -20.73 -4.99
C ASP A 603 -14.76 -19.34 -4.93
N PRO A 604 -14.29 -18.33 -5.67
CA PRO A 604 -14.85 -16.98 -5.65
C PRO A 604 -16.28 -16.91 -6.22
N ARG A 605 -16.76 -17.94 -6.93
CA ARG A 605 -18.14 -18.04 -7.42
C ARG A 605 -19.15 -18.35 -6.30
N TYR A 606 -18.66 -18.87 -5.18
CA TYR A 606 -19.48 -19.37 -4.05
C TYR A 606 -19.09 -18.75 -2.71
N SER A 607 -18.15 -17.80 -2.71
CA SER A 607 -17.70 -17.06 -1.53
C SER A 607 -17.47 -15.59 -1.89
N ARG A 608 -17.44 -14.69 -0.91
CA ARG A 608 -17.08 -13.28 -1.11
C ARG A 608 -16.53 -12.64 0.16
N THR A 609 -15.56 -11.75 0.03
CA THR A 609 -15.02 -10.97 1.15
C THR A 609 -15.95 -9.79 1.46
N ILE A 610 -16.34 -9.68 2.73
CA ILE A 610 -17.20 -8.58 3.23
C ILE A 610 -16.41 -7.42 3.86
N GLY A 611 -15.13 -7.67 4.18
CA GLY A 611 -14.18 -6.69 4.68
C GLY A 611 -13.05 -7.35 5.48
N LEU A 612 -12.17 -6.54 6.07
CA LEU A 612 -11.13 -6.99 6.99
C LEU A 612 -11.54 -6.84 8.47
N VAL A 613 -10.97 -7.71 9.31
CA VAL A 613 -11.06 -7.71 10.78
C VAL A 613 -9.64 -7.77 11.38
N LEU A 614 -9.47 -7.21 12.56
CA LEU A 614 -8.26 -7.30 13.38
C LEU A 614 -8.57 -8.15 14.62
N LEU A 615 -7.88 -9.27 14.80
CA LEU A 615 -8.03 -10.15 15.97
C LEU A 615 -7.19 -9.60 17.13
N ARG A 616 -7.79 -8.78 18.00
CA ARG A 616 -7.07 -8.10 19.11
C ARG A 616 -6.79 -9.00 20.32
N GLY A 617 -7.34 -10.21 20.36
CA GLY A 617 -7.22 -11.11 21.49
C GLY A 617 -8.13 -12.34 21.40
N ILE A 618 -7.75 -13.39 22.12
CA ILE A 618 -8.44 -14.68 22.19
C ILE A 618 -8.70 -14.99 23.66
N ASP A 619 -9.96 -15.09 24.07
CA ASP A 619 -10.31 -15.52 25.43
C ASP A 619 -10.61 -17.03 25.44
N ILE A 620 -9.64 -17.78 25.95
CA ILE A 620 -9.68 -19.25 26.08
C ILE A 620 -10.66 -19.70 27.19
N LYS A 621 -11.02 -18.81 28.14
CA LYS A 621 -11.95 -19.11 29.24
C LYS A 621 -13.40 -18.93 28.82
N SER A 622 -13.76 -17.80 28.19
CA SER A 622 -15.12 -17.58 27.65
C SER A 622 -15.36 -18.23 26.27
N LYS A 623 -14.29 -18.72 25.63
CA LYS A 623 -14.28 -19.24 24.25
C LYS A 623 -14.81 -18.20 23.24
N THR A 624 -14.26 -16.99 23.32
CA THR A 624 -14.56 -15.88 22.41
C THR A 624 -13.31 -15.33 21.71
N LEU A 625 -13.46 -14.95 20.44
CA LEU A 625 -12.51 -14.10 19.72
C LEU A 625 -12.90 -12.63 19.91
N GLN A 626 -11.92 -11.75 20.07
CA GLN A 626 -12.14 -10.30 20.15
C GLN A 626 -11.76 -9.66 18.81
N LEU A 627 -12.76 -9.26 18.02
CA LEU A 627 -12.55 -8.64 16.71
C LEU A 627 -12.74 -7.12 16.75
N VAL A 628 -11.83 -6.38 16.11
CA VAL A 628 -12.01 -4.96 15.77
C VAL A 628 -12.23 -4.86 14.26
N THR A 629 -13.27 -4.16 13.83
CA THR A 629 -13.62 -4.00 12.41
C THR A 629 -14.56 -2.81 12.21
N PRO A 630 -14.55 -2.15 11.04
CA PRO A 630 -15.58 -1.19 10.64
C PRO A 630 -16.81 -1.85 9.98
N ILE A 631 -16.81 -3.18 9.77
CA ILE A 631 -17.98 -3.91 9.24
C ILE A 631 -19.14 -3.79 10.25
N PRO A 632 -20.32 -3.26 9.85
CA PRO A 632 -21.45 -3.13 10.76
C PRO A 632 -21.91 -4.49 11.30
N LEU A 633 -22.30 -4.54 12.58
CA LEU A 633 -22.79 -5.77 13.22
C LEU A 633 -24.01 -6.36 12.51
N GLU A 634 -24.82 -5.52 11.88
CA GLU A 634 -26.00 -5.95 11.13
C GLU A 634 -25.66 -6.72 9.85
N ASP A 635 -24.46 -6.54 9.29
CA ASP A 635 -24.05 -7.24 8.07
C ASP A 635 -23.74 -8.70 8.40
N PHE A 636 -23.01 -8.95 9.50
CA PHE A 636 -22.80 -10.29 10.05
C PHE A 636 -24.12 -10.99 10.43
N ARG A 637 -25.08 -10.25 11.02
CA ARG A 637 -26.43 -10.77 11.31
C ARG A 637 -27.20 -11.12 10.05
N GLN A 638 -27.17 -10.27 9.03
CA GLN A 638 -27.86 -10.51 7.76
C GLN A 638 -27.31 -11.73 7.01
N ILE A 639 -26.01 -12.03 7.15
CA ILE A 639 -25.41 -13.24 6.60
C ILE A 639 -25.94 -14.48 7.35
N LYS A 640 -25.88 -14.46 8.68
CA LYS A 640 -26.40 -15.56 9.51
C LYS A 640 -27.91 -15.79 9.34
N SER A 641 -28.71 -14.74 9.14
CA SER A 641 -30.16 -14.86 8.91
C SER A 641 -30.52 -15.52 7.57
N LYS A 642 -29.60 -15.51 6.59
CA LYS A 642 -29.71 -16.27 5.32
C LYS A 642 -29.24 -17.73 5.45
N GLY A 643 -28.91 -18.19 6.66
CA GLY A 643 -28.32 -19.51 6.90
C GLY A 643 -26.87 -19.66 6.42
N ARG A 644 -26.19 -18.56 6.07
CA ARG A 644 -24.84 -18.58 5.50
C ARG A 644 -23.74 -18.57 6.57
N SER A 645 -22.60 -19.15 6.20
CA SER A 645 -21.41 -19.26 7.05
C SER A 645 -20.44 -18.09 6.83
N ILE A 646 -19.63 -17.80 7.86
CA ILE A 646 -18.55 -16.81 7.82
C ILE A 646 -17.26 -17.54 8.17
N VAL A 647 -16.23 -17.40 7.35
CA VAL A 647 -14.86 -17.87 7.60
C VAL A 647 -13.97 -16.67 7.90
N LEU A 648 -13.01 -16.84 8.81
CA LEU A 648 -11.92 -15.89 8.99
C LEU A 648 -10.70 -16.38 8.22
N LEU A 649 -10.34 -15.65 7.15
CA LEU A 649 -9.26 -15.99 6.25
C LEU A 649 -7.98 -15.25 6.64
N HIS A 650 -6.98 -16.03 7.02
CA HIS A 650 -5.63 -15.62 7.41
C HIS A 650 -4.64 -15.84 6.26
N GLY A 651 -3.57 -15.03 6.22
CA GLY A 651 -2.54 -15.07 5.20
C GLY A 651 -1.54 -13.91 5.35
N LYS A 652 -0.75 -13.66 4.31
CA LYS A 652 0.30 -12.63 4.23
C LYS A 652 -0.25 -11.21 3.98
N PHE A 653 -1.15 -10.75 4.86
CA PHE A 653 -1.44 -9.31 4.99
C PHE A 653 -0.22 -8.58 5.60
N ASP A 654 -0.10 -7.27 5.35
CA ASP A 654 0.88 -6.43 6.07
C ASP A 654 0.65 -6.55 7.59
N THR A 655 1.72 -6.57 8.38
CA THR A 655 1.59 -6.63 9.84
C THR A 655 0.98 -5.32 10.36
N PRO A 656 -0.06 -5.32 11.21
CA PRO A 656 -0.66 -4.10 11.77
C PRO A 656 0.19 -3.49 12.91
N SER A 657 1.49 -3.29 12.65
CA SER A 657 2.48 -2.71 13.57
C SER A 657 2.06 -1.34 14.12
N TRP A 658 1.37 -0.55 13.30
CA TRP A 658 0.75 0.71 13.67
C TRP A 658 -0.26 0.53 14.82
N ALA A 659 -1.14 -0.47 14.76
CA ALA A 659 -2.21 -0.68 15.74
C ALA A 659 -1.69 -0.96 17.16
N TYR A 660 -0.53 -1.63 17.29
CA TYR A 660 0.10 -1.89 18.60
C TYR A 660 0.75 -0.63 19.21
N THR A 661 0.95 0.43 18.43
CA THR A 661 1.71 1.63 18.83
C THR A 661 0.85 2.90 18.97
N GLU A 662 -0.42 2.88 18.54
CA GLU A 662 -1.33 4.04 18.59
C GLU A 662 -1.43 4.68 19.98
N GLU A 663 -1.59 3.85 21.02
CA GLU A 663 -1.72 4.31 22.41
C GLU A 663 -0.39 4.87 22.95
N LEU A 664 0.75 4.35 22.48
CA LEU A 664 2.07 4.89 22.80
C LEU A 664 2.26 6.28 22.18
N TYR A 665 1.83 6.47 20.92
CA TYR A 665 1.86 7.78 20.26
C TYR A 665 0.85 8.77 20.86
N GLU A 666 -0.36 8.34 21.24
CA GLU A 666 -1.31 9.23 21.92
C GLU A 666 -0.79 9.70 23.28
N ARG A 667 -0.22 8.79 24.09
CA ARG A 667 0.38 9.11 25.39
C ARG A 667 1.65 9.96 25.27
N ALA A 668 2.47 9.76 24.23
CA ALA A 668 3.69 10.53 23.99
C ALA A 668 3.42 11.95 23.45
N GLY A 669 2.27 12.18 22.81
CA GLY A 669 1.89 13.48 22.29
C GLY A 669 2.62 13.89 21.00
N VAL A 670 2.68 15.20 20.77
CA VAL A 670 3.22 15.81 19.54
C VAL A 670 4.57 16.48 19.82
N ASP A 671 5.50 15.72 20.42
CA ASP A 671 6.92 16.08 20.37
C ASP A 671 7.40 15.93 18.91
N GLU A 672 7.95 17.01 18.34
CA GLU A 672 8.26 17.10 16.91
C GLU A 672 9.52 16.34 16.48
N GLY A 673 10.31 15.83 17.43
CA GLY A 673 11.63 15.22 17.18
C GLY A 673 11.64 13.80 16.58
N ASN A 674 10.50 13.11 16.49
CA ASN A 674 10.43 11.71 16.03
C ASN A 674 10.38 11.55 14.50
N GLU A 675 11.27 12.23 13.78
CA GLU A 675 11.44 12.12 12.32
C GLU A 675 12.21 10.83 11.94
N MET A 676 13.20 10.44 12.77
CA MET A 676 14.13 9.32 12.57
C MET A 676 13.54 7.91 12.74
N MET A 677 12.22 7.75 12.57
CA MET A 677 11.52 6.45 12.71
C MET A 677 10.92 5.95 11.38
N LEU A 678 10.93 6.76 10.31
CA LEU A 678 10.45 6.34 8.99
C LEU A 678 11.36 5.31 8.30
N GLU A 679 12.66 5.31 8.61
CA GLU A 679 13.65 4.37 8.07
C GLU A 679 13.52 2.99 8.73
N ALA A 680 13.41 2.97 10.07
CA ALA A 680 13.37 1.74 10.87
C ALA A 680 12.14 0.83 10.63
N ILE A 681 11.16 1.25 9.83
CA ILE A 681 10.03 0.41 9.40
C ILE A 681 10.35 -0.32 8.08
N ALA A 682 11.05 0.34 7.14
CA ALA A 682 11.45 -0.27 5.86
C ALA A 682 12.45 -1.41 6.07
N ASP A 683 13.47 -1.19 6.91
CA ASP A 683 14.50 -2.17 7.29
C ASP A 683 13.94 -3.51 7.81
N MET A 684 12.67 -3.58 8.22
CA MET A 684 12.03 -4.79 8.77
C MET A 684 11.10 -5.51 7.78
N GLU A 685 10.69 -4.88 6.68
CA GLU A 685 9.83 -5.51 5.66
C GLU A 685 10.65 -6.00 4.45
N ASP A 686 11.63 -5.22 3.97
CA ASP A 686 12.40 -5.59 2.77
C ASP A 686 13.38 -6.77 3.03
N ASN A 687 13.90 -6.87 4.26
CA ASN A 687 14.83 -7.93 4.74
C ASN A 687 14.25 -9.38 4.78
N GLN A 688 13.07 -9.62 4.20
CA GLN A 688 12.52 -10.97 4.00
C GLN A 688 12.21 -11.31 2.53
N SER A 689 12.57 -10.45 1.56
CA SER A 689 12.21 -10.67 0.16
C SER A 689 13.32 -10.50 -0.89
N GLU A 690 14.48 -9.92 -0.54
CA GLU A 690 15.59 -9.74 -1.48
C GLU A 690 16.86 -10.48 -1.02
N ALA A 691 17.14 -11.61 -1.69
CA ALA A 691 18.36 -12.38 -1.52
C ALA A 691 18.71 -13.16 -2.81
N GLU A 692 19.27 -12.48 -3.82
CA GLU A 692 20.16 -13.06 -4.83
C GLU A 692 20.77 -11.95 -5.73
N SER A 693 22.11 -11.93 -5.84
CA SER A 693 22.94 -11.07 -6.74
C SER A 693 22.92 -9.53 -6.48
N GLU A 694 23.97 -8.73 -6.75
CA GLU A 694 25.31 -8.94 -7.35
C GLU A 694 26.46 -8.41 -6.45
N ASP A 695 27.72 -8.76 -6.78
CA ASP A 695 28.94 -8.32 -6.08
C ASP A 695 29.36 -6.86 -6.38
N GLY A 696 30.00 -6.19 -5.41
CA GLY A 696 30.63 -4.88 -5.61
C GLY A 696 31.56 -4.44 -4.47
N ASP A 697 32.89 -4.50 -4.69
CA ASP A 697 33.89 -3.95 -3.75
C ASP A 697 33.97 -2.42 -3.84
N GLY A 698 34.25 -1.76 -2.71
CA GLY A 698 34.10 -0.31 -2.56
C GLY A 698 34.51 0.24 -1.19
N THR A 699 35.75 -0.02 -0.76
CA THR A 699 36.28 0.58 0.48
C THR A 699 36.40 2.10 0.39
N GLY A 700 35.84 2.81 1.38
CA GLY A 700 35.88 4.28 1.45
C GLY A 700 35.85 4.80 2.88
N ASN A 701 36.98 5.34 3.35
CA ASN A 701 37.07 6.00 4.65
C ASN A 701 36.46 7.41 4.58
N LEU A 702 35.69 7.79 5.59
CA LEU A 702 35.49 9.19 6.00
C LEU A 702 35.63 9.27 7.52
N GLU A 703 36.16 10.39 8.01
CA GLU A 703 36.68 10.54 9.38
C GLU A 703 35.72 11.39 10.24
N ASP A 704 35.53 11.01 11.50
CA ASP A 704 34.69 11.75 12.46
C ASP A 704 35.42 12.99 13.01
N GLU A 705 34.93 14.21 12.73
CA GLU A 705 35.34 15.42 13.46
C GLU A 705 34.32 15.78 14.57
N ASP A 706 34.63 15.38 15.80
CA ASP A 706 33.87 15.75 17.01
C ASP A 706 34.16 17.22 17.42
N THR A 707 33.09 18.02 17.51
CA THR A 707 33.14 19.42 18.00
C THR A 707 32.06 19.70 19.05
N GLY A 708 32.14 18.99 20.18
CA GLY A 708 31.21 19.14 21.29
C GLY A 708 31.19 20.52 21.99
N TYR A 709 29.99 20.96 22.38
CA TYR A 709 29.78 22.03 23.36
C TYR A 709 28.82 21.58 24.48
N ASN A 710 29.36 21.30 25.66
CA ASN A 710 28.57 21.01 26.86
C ASN A 710 28.11 22.31 27.55
N GLN A 711 26.80 22.45 27.78
CA GLN A 711 26.27 23.28 28.88
C GLN A 711 25.15 22.53 29.63
N PRO A 712 25.11 22.59 30.98
CA PRO A 712 24.19 21.80 31.79
C PRO A 712 22.80 22.45 31.90
N GLY A 713 21.92 22.15 30.95
CA GLY A 713 20.48 22.43 31.06
C GLY A 713 19.79 21.53 32.09
N ALA A 714 18.79 22.07 32.81
CA ALA A 714 18.10 21.35 33.87
C ALA A 714 17.37 20.09 33.36
N LYS A 715 17.42 18.99 34.13
CA LYS A 715 16.60 17.80 33.89
C LYS A 715 15.10 18.16 34.06
N PRO A 716 14.24 17.93 33.05
CA PRO A 716 12.81 17.84 33.27
C PRO A 716 12.48 16.51 33.95
N ASP A 717 11.55 16.53 34.90
CA ASP A 717 11.16 15.36 35.70
C ASP A 717 10.21 14.44 34.91
N MET A 718 10.78 13.74 33.93
CA MET A 718 10.07 13.06 32.83
C MET A 718 10.52 11.60 32.61
N THR A 719 11.32 11.04 33.51
CA THR A 719 11.72 9.63 33.49
C THR A 719 10.61 8.70 33.99
N ASP A 720 9.86 9.14 34.99
CA ASP A 720 9.05 8.25 35.84
C ASP A 720 7.66 7.95 35.26
N ARG A 721 7.28 8.60 34.15
CA ARG A 721 6.03 8.34 33.40
C ARG A 721 6.17 7.34 32.26
N VAL A 722 7.34 6.71 32.10
CA VAL A 722 7.68 5.78 31.00
C VAL A 722 8.09 4.39 31.53
N SER A 723 8.10 4.21 32.86
CA SER A 723 8.40 2.96 33.56
C SER A 723 7.56 1.78 33.06
N ASP A 724 6.25 1.99 32.93
CA ASP A 724 5.25 0.95 32.64
C ASP A 724 5.20 0.50 31.18
N LEU A 725 5.98 1.10 30.26
CA LEU A 725 5.92 0.80 28.83
C LEU A 725 6.67 -0.50 28.44
N THR A 726 7.01 -1.35 29.40
CA THR A 726 7.68 -2.65 29.18
C THR A 726 6.72 -3.82 28.92
N GLU A 727 5.40 -3.61 29.01
CA GLU A 727 4.40 -4.69 28.96
C GLU A 727 3.49 -4.69 27.71
N VAL A 728 3.71 -3.81 26.73
CA VAL A 728 2.92 -3.83 25.48
C VAL A 728 3.34 -5.04 24.64
N PRO A 729 2.42 -6.00 24.33
CA PRO A 729 2.77 -7.18 23.57
C PRO A 729 3.38 -6.83 22.22
N TRP A 730 4.41 -7.59 21.85
CA TRP A 730 5.15 -7.42 20.59
C TRP A 730 5.92 -6.09 20.42
N VAL A 731 6.06 -5.22 21.42
CA VAL A 731 6.78 -3.92 21.29
C VAL A 731 8.05 -3.87 22.17
N GLU A 732 9.21 -3.71 21.54
CA GLU A 732 10.49 -3.44 22.18
C GLU A 732 10.74 -1.93 22.26
N VAL A 733 10.91 -1.38 23.48
CA VAL A 733 11.28 0.02 23.69
C VAL A 733 12.81 0.12 23.85
N LEU A 734 13.51 0.48 22.77
CA LEU A 734 14.97 0.61 22.81
C LEU A 734 15.38 1.88 23.59
N LYS A 735 16.01 1.68 24.75
CA LYS A 735 16.57 2.75 25.58
C LYS A 735 18.01 3.05 25.14
N GLY A 736 18.37 4.33 25.04
CA GLY A 736 19.66 4.79 24.53
C GLY A 736 20.85 4.20 25.30
N GLY A 737 21.78 3.59 24.56
CA GLY A 737 22.95 2.90 25.12
C GLY A 737 23.70 2.02 24.10
N GLN A 738 23.01 1.52 23.07
CA GLN A 738 23.63 0.83 21.93
C GLN A 738 23.88 1.81 20.78
N ARG A 739 25.07 2.44 20.76
CA ARG A 739 25.59 3.29 19.65
C ARG A 739 24.61 4.35 19.09
N ARG A 740 23.78 4.99 19.93
CA ARG A 740 22.83 6.04 19.51
C ARG A 740 22.77 7.22 20.48
N PRO A 741 22.46 8.45 20.02
CA PRO A 741 22.40 9.63 20.88
C PRO A 741 21.44 9.49 22.07
N ILE A 742 21.88 9.97 23.23
CA ILE A 742 21.11 9.98 24.47
C ILE A 742 19.87 10.87 24.28
N GLY A 743 18.69 10.26 24.30
CA GLY A 743 17.41 10.93 24.04
C GLY A 743 16.60 10.30 22.90
N SER A 744 17.26 9.61 21.96
CA SER A 744 16.57 8.87 20.89
C SER A 744 15.71 7.73 21.46
N ARG A 745 14.41 7.75 21.19
CA ARG A 745 13.43 6.73 21.59
C ARG A 745 12.91 6.03 20.33
N VAL A 746 13.42 4.84 20.04
CA VAL A 746 12.96 4.02 18.90
C VAL A 746 12.14 2.85 19.42
N LEU A 747 10.91 2.72 18.93
CA LEU A 747 10.05 1.56 19.16
C LEU A 747 10.32 0.54 18.06
N ARG A 748 10.46 -0.73 18.41
CA ARG A 748 10.66 -1.84 17.47
C ARG A 748 9.60 -2.91 17.71
N VAL A 749 8.77 -3.21 16.72
CA VAL A 749 7.80 -4.31 16.81
C VAL A 749 8.49 -5.65 16.54
N ARG A 750 8.25 -6.68 17.36
CA ARG A 750 8.77 -8.04 17.18
C ARG A 750 7.79 -9.09 17.68
N ARG A 751 7.51 -10.11 16.87
CA ARG A 751 6.55 -11.16 17.23
C ARG A 751 7.04 -12.11 18.34
N ASP A 752 8.34 -12.27 18.52
CA ASP A 752 8.92 -13.16 19.55
C ASP A 752 8.67 -12.67 20.98
N LEU A 753 8.50 -11.37 21.18
CA LEU A 753 8.18 -10.75 22.48
C LEU A 753 6.74 -10.98 22.96
N GLY A 754 5.85 -11.51 22.10
CA GLY A 754 4.47 -11.86 22.50
C GLY A 754 4.35 -13.20 23.22
N ARG A 755 5.44 -13.99 23.28
CA ARG A 755 5.46 -15.27 24.01
C ARG A 755 5.49 -14.99 25.51
N ASN A 756 4.37 -15.26 26.18
CA ASN A 756 4.28 -15.17 27.63
C ASN A 756 5.38 -16.00 28.30
N LYS A 757 6.02 -15.43 29.33
CA LYS A 757 6.88 -16.18 30.25
C LYS A 757 6.02 -16.99 31.25
N THR A 758 5.26 -17.95 30.76
CA THR A 758 4.71 -19.03 31.59
C THR A 758 5.85 -20.02 31.87
N GLY A 759 6.65 -19.71 32.88
CA GLY A 759 7.90 -20.38 33.18
C GLY A 759 8.37 -20.14 34.62
N ASP A 760 7.42 -20.13 35.55
CA ASP A 760 7.44 -20.79 36.88
C ASP A 760 5.98 -20.83 37.42
#